data_AF-A0A1Q7JN50-F1
#
_entry.id   AF-A0A1Q7JN50-F1
#
_cell.length_a   1.000
_cell.length_b   1.000
_cell.length_c   1.000
_cell.angle_alpha   90.00
_cell.angle_beta   90.00
_cell.angle_gamma   90.00
#
_symmetry.space_group_name_H-M   'P 1'
#
loop_
_entity.id
_entity.type
_entity.pdbx_description
1 polymer ?
#
loop_
_entity_poly.entity_id
_entity_poly.type
_entity_poly.pdbx_seq_one_letter_code
_entity_poly.pdbx_strand_id
1 'polypeptide(L)'
;MKSNWNVFVAVCVGAVAGFAIRDQMAKSSSLGSPLRNPQPAVPAPSAAPPGSDQVYKVTLGDAPQKGSAEAKVTIVEWSDFQCPFCGRVIDTLHQIERNYGSDVRFVFKHNPLPMHPDAPYAAKAAIAAEKQGKFWQMHDKLFEANNSRQPDALKQDKVDAMARDIGLDMERYQRDLNGPETAQAIRDDQVQAAKLGANGTPHFFIDGARVSGAMPYESFKAVIEAQLRRANAALASGVQKKDLYEHLIKDGQSGPPAPPPQAAPPPQARNVDPGDGPWTGAKKPKVTIVEWSDFQCPYCSRVEPTLKQILETYKDDVRIVWRNEPLGFHPNAMPAAKAAMAAFKQGNDKFWKMHALMFAHQNELSEAKYEEWAKEAGLNLAQWRKDKESPEIAALIAKDNSYAQQVGAEGTPSFFVNGKFISGAMPFETFKGAIDEQIRKADELLKKGTRQEKLYQALVEENVKAAGGSPQAAAPEVEQKFDVQAGNAPAKGPKTAPVTIIEFSDFQCPYCGRAQSTLKQVMDQYAGKVRLVWKNQPLSFHPNAMPAAEAAMAAFEQGNDQFWEMHDRLFAKQQELSPAYYEQVAKEIGLDVAKWKASVESHGGQAVIQADMSAGNAVGANGTPTFFINGKRLVGAMPFESFKQVIDEELSSRVAKK
;
A
#
# COMPACT_ATOMS: atom_id res chain seq x y z
N MET A 1 92.21 25.71 -15.62
CA MET A 1 91.31 25.77 -16.81
C MET A 1 90.22 26.77 -16.45
N LYS A 2 90.35 28.06 -16.80
CA LYS A 2 89.80 28.74 -18.01
C LYS A 2 88.30 28.39 -18.20
N SER A 3 87.33 29.31 -18.30
CA SER A 3 87.34 30.77 -18.53
C SER A 3 85.98 31.39 -18.17
N ASN A 4 86.02 32.67 -17.74
CA ASN A 4 84.93 33.64 -17.72
C ASN A 4 84.46 34.02 -19.15
N TRP A 5 83.25 34.57 -19.32
CA TRP A 5 82.98 36.02 -19.61
C TRP A 5 81.58 36.28 -20.24
N ASN A 6 80.91 37.31 -19.70
CA ASN A 6 79.80 38.20 -20.13
C ASN A 6 79.44 38.34 -21.63
N VAL A 7 78.22 38.87 -21.92
CA VAL A 7 77.98 40.19 -22.59
C VAL A 7 76.47 40.59 -22.63
N PHE A 8 76.18 41.82 -22.16
CA PHE A 8 75.17 42.89 -22.46
C PHE A 8 73.73 42.56 -22.98
N VAL A 9 72.61 43.00 -22.38
CA VAL A 9 71.98 44.36 -22.19
C VAL A 9 71.41 45.02 -23.47
N ALA A 10 70.08 45.17 -23.56
CA ALA A 10 69.30 46.44 -23.67
C ALA A 10 67.85 46.19 -24.16
N VAL A 11 66.80 46.38 -23.33
CA VAL A 11 65.92 47.57 -23.12
C VAL A 11 64.87 47.82 -24.24
N CYS A 12 63.58 47.85 -23.83
CA CYS A 12 62.49 48.82 -24.16
C CYS A 12 61.12 48.12 -24.07
N VAL A 13 59.98 48.63 -23.58
CA VAL A 13 59.49 49.77 -22.77
C VAL A 13 57.95 49.64 -22.82
N GLY A 14 57.25 49.99 -21.74
CA GLY A 14 55.79 50.24 -21.72
C GLY A 14 55.12 49.75 -20.41
N ALA A 15 55.24 50.47 -19.29
CA ALA A 15 54.42 51.62 -18.85
C ALA A 15 52.93 51.25 -18.66
N VAL A 16 52.46 50.92 -17.44
CA VAL A 16 52.05 51.80 -16.30
C VAL A 16 50.72 52.53 -16.54
N ALA A 17 49.68 52.11 -15.80
CA ALA A 17 48.74 52.93 -14.97
C ALA A 17 47.50 52.05 -14.66
N GLY A 18 47.12 51.71 -13.43
CA GLY A 18 47.42 52.33 -12.15
C GLY A 18 46.41 53.43 -11.83
N PHE A 19 45.33 53.05 -11.14
CA PHE A 19 44.55 53.91 -10.24
C PHE A 19 43.80 55.12 -10.80
N ALA A 20 42.54 54.89 -11.18
CA ALA A 20 41.37 55.72 -10.88
C ALA A 20 40.17 54.82 -11.30
N ILE A 21 39.14 54.50 -10.53
CA ILE A 21 38.29 55.31 -9.69
C ILE A 21 37.67 54.30 -8.70
N ARG A 22 38.01 54.42 -7.43
CA ARG A 22 37.26 53.82 -6.33
C ARG A 22 36.04 54.72 -6.15
N ASP A 23 34.86 54.12 -6.03
CA ASP A 23 33.60 54.75 -5.64
C ASP A 23 32.69 55.24 -6.78
N GLN A 24 32.21 54.31 -7.62
CA GLN A 24 30.82 54.34 -8.13
C GLN A 24 30.50 53.02 -8.84
N MET A 25 29.23 52.60 -8.73
CA MET A 25 28.60 51.44 -9.39
C MET A 25 28.62 50.12 -8.62
N ALA A 26 27.88 50.13 -7.50
CA ALA A 26 26.87 49.10 -7.30
C ALA A 26 25.90 49.13 -8.49
N LYS A 27 26.02 48.17 -9.41
CA LYS A 27 24.97 47.55 -10.26
C LYS A 27 25.62 46.83 -11.46
N SER A 28 25.02 45.69 -11.82
CA SER A 28 25.27 44.83 -13.01
C SER A 28 26.30 43.70 -12.89
N SER A 29 25.76 42.53 -12.56
CA SER A 29 25.92 41.21 -13.20
C SER A 29 27.26 40.74 -13.79
N SER A 30 27.64 39.56 -13.29
CA SER A 30 28.16 38.37 -13.99
C SER A 30 29.47 38.47 -14.77
N LEU A 31 30.49 37.75 -14.29
CA LEU A 31 31.18 36.67 -15.01
C LEU A 31 32.15 35.94 -14.06
N GLY A 32 32.27 34.62 -14.23
CA GLY A 32 32.65 33.66 -13.20
C GLY A 32 34.12 33.61 -12.79
N SER A 33 34.32 33.21 -11.52
CA SER A 33 35.56 32.63 -11.01
C SER A 33 35.55 31.11 -11.22
N PRO A 34 36.72 30.46 -11.44
CA PRO A 34 36.79 29.02 -11.68
C PRO A 34 36.36 28.25 -10.43
N LEU A 35 35.38 27.36 -10.63
CA LEU A 35 34.80 26.53 -9.58
C LEU A 35 35.88 25.62 -8.96
N ARG A 36 36.19 25.90 -7.69
CA ARG A 36 36.72 24.91 -6.77
C ARG A 36 35.64 23.82 -6.65
N ASN A 37 35.98 22.56 -6.91
CA ASN A 37 35.06 21.43 -6.73
C ASN A 37 34.34 21.55 -5.39
N PRO A 38 32.98 21.55 -5.35
CA PRO A 38 32.29 21.40 -4.09
C PRO A 38 32.60 20.00 -3.57
N GLN A 39 33.29 19.97 -2.44
CA GLN A 39 33.36 18.79 -1.60
C GLN A 39 31.91 18.34 -1.34
N PRO A 40 31.55 17.06 -1.53
CA PRO A 40 30.18 16.61 -1.34
C PRO A 40 29.72 17.02 0.05
N ALA A 41 28.59 17.71 0.11
CA ALA A 41 28.00 18.14 1.37
C ALA A 41 27.85 16.93 2.27
N VAL A 42 28.38 17.03 3.49
CA VAL A 42 28.11 16.04 4.54
C VAL A 42 26.58 15.98 4.68
N PRO A 43 25.94 14.81 4.55
CA PRO A 43 24.50 14.72 4.71
C PRO A 43 24.13 15.26 6.10
N ALA A 44 23.08 16.08 6.16
CA ALA A 44 22.51 16.53 7.42
C ALA A 44 22.26 15.31 8.33
N PRO A 45 22.46 15.42 9.66
CA PRO A 45 22.20 14.31 10.56
C PRO A 45 20.77 13.80 10.31
N SER A 46 20.64 12.51 10.02
CA SER A 46 19.33 11.88 9.79
C SER A 46 18.43 12.23 10.97
N ALA A 47 17.32 12.90 10.70
CA ALA A 47 16.29 13.10 11.71
C ALA A 47 15.89 11.73 12.28
N ALA A 48 15.66 11.66 13.59
CA ALA A 48 15.21 10.43 14.23
C ALA A 48 13.89 9.97 13.56
N PRO A 49 13.67 8.66 13.37
CA PRO A 49 12.45 8.15 12.76
C PRO A 49 11.18 8.67 13.45
N PRO A 50 10.10 8.95 12.71
CA PRO A 50 8.82 9.33 13.32
C PRO A 50 8.36 8.30 14.36
N GLY A 51 7.97 8.76 15.55
CA GLY A 51 7.50 7.91 16.65
C GLY A 51 8.58 7.33 17.56
N SER A 52 9.87 7.57 17.25
CA SER A 52 11.01 7.14 18.10
C SER A 52 11.20 7.98 19.37
N ASP A 53 10.43 9.07 19.51
CA ASP A 53 10.31 9.90 20.70
C ASP A 53 9.39 9.27 21.77
N GLN A 54 8.54 8.31 21.38
CA GLN A 54 7.63 7.59 22.27
C GLN A 54 8.26 6.31 22.78
N VAL A 55 8.08 6.04 24.07
CA VAL A 55 8.55 4.81 24.73
C VAL A 55 7.37 3.88 24.98
N TYR A 56 7.54 2.62 24.63
CA TYR A 56 6.55 1.56 24.79
C TYR A 56 6.99 0.53 25.82
N LYS A 57 6.03 -0.02 26.55
CA LYS A 57 6.28 -1.11 27.51
C LYS A 57 6.34 -2.44 26.77
N VAL A 58 7.55 -2.84 26.40
CA VAL A 58 7.82 -4.05 25.63
C VAL A 58 8.33 -5.16 26.54
N THR A 59 7.50 -6.16 26.82
CA THR A 59 7.92 -7.36 27.57
C THR A 59 8.76 -8.29 26.69
N LEU A 60 9.88 -8.79 27.21
CA LEU A 60 10.78 -9.69 26.49
C LEU A 60 10.30 -11.15 26.57
N GLY A 61 9.84 -11.59 27.75
CA GLY A 61 9.53 -13.00 27.99
C GLY A 61 10.77 -13.88 27.78
N ASP A 62 10.55 -15.11 27.31
CA ASP A 62 11.62 -16.07 26.99
C ASP A 62 12.17 -15.91 25.56
N ALA A 63 11.96 -14.75 24.93
CA ALA A 63 12.36 -14.52 23.55
C ALA A 63 13.89 -14.66 23.37
N PRO A 64 14.35 -15.23 22.24
CA PRO A 64 15.76 -15.46 21.99
C PRO A 64 16.55 -14.15 21.97
N GLN A 65 17.71 -14.15 22.64
CA GLN A 65 18.55 -12.95 22.81
C GLN A 65 19.98 -13.18 22.28
N LYS A 66 20.57 -12.15 21.66
CA LYS A 66 21.97 -12.11 21.21
C LYS A 66 22.66 -10.90 21.84
N GLY A 67 23.88 -11.10 22.35
CA GLY A 67 24.67 -10.04 22.96
C GLY A 67 24.71 -10.11 24.49
N SER A 68 25.22 -9.06 25.13
CA SER A 68 25.43 -9.04 26.58
C SER A 68 24.11 -8.96 27.34
N ALA A 69 23.94 -9.79 28.39
CA ALA A 69 22.83 -9.64 29.33
C ALA A 69 22.85 -8.29 30.06
N GLU A 70 24.03 -7.66 30.17
CA GLU A 70 24.26 -6.34 30.75
C GLU A 70 24.30 -5.20 29.71
N ALA A 71 23.88 -5.44 28.47
CA ALA A 71 23.85 -4.41 27.44
C ALA A 71 23.05 -3.19 27.89
N LYS A 72 23.52 -2.01 27.50
CA LYS A 72 22.87 -0.73 27.85
C LYS A 72 21.59 -0.50 27.03
N VAL A 73 21.56 -1.03 25.82
CA VAL A 73 20.46 -0.88 24.87
C VAL A 73 19.91 -2.24 24.45
N THR A 74 18.60 -2.39 24.49
CA THR A 74 17.87 -3.57 24.02
C THR A 74 17.12 -3.24 22.74
N ILE A 75 17.41 -3.94 21.65
CA ILE A 75 16.68 -3.85 20.38
C ILE A 75 15.77 -5.07 20.28
N VAL A 76 14.46 -4.86 20.41
CA VAL A 76 13.45 -5.91 20.22
C VAL A 76 12.92 -5.82 18.79
N GLU A 77 13.02 -6.90 18.03
CA GLU A 77 12.57 -7.00 16.64
C GLU A 77 11.40 -7.98 16.52
N TRP A 78 10.25 -7.53 16.00
CA TRP A 78 9.25 -8.42 15.41
C TRP A 78 9.55 -8.65 13.94
N SER A 79 9.82 -9.91 13.60
CA SER A 79 10.28 -10.30 12.27
C SER A 79 9.52 -11.49 11.69
N ASP A 80 9.67 -11.65 10.39
CA ASP A 80 9.13 -12.73 9.58
C ASP A 80 10.26 -13.25 8.67
N PHE A 81 10.56 -14.55 8.77
CA PHE A 81 11.67 -15.17 8.04
C PHE A 81 11.50 -15.17 6.51
N GLN A 82 10.28 -15.08 5.98
CA GLN A 82 10.01 -14.99 4.54
C GLN A 82 9.82 -13.55 4.06
N CYS A 83 9.78 -12.58 4.98
CA CYS A 83 9.63 -11.18 4.62
C CYS A 83 10.92 -10.62 3.99
N PRO A 84 10.88 -10.07 2.77
CA PRO A 84 12.06 -9.54 2.09
C PRO A 84 12.58 -8.23 2.72
N PHE A 85 11.77 -7.51 3.50
CA PHE A 85 12.24 -6.36 4.28
C PHE A 85 13.00 -6.81 5.54
N CYS A 86 12.55 -7.89 6.18
CA CYS A 86 13.26 -8.49 7.32
C CYS A 86 14.63 -9.01 6.88
N GLY A 87 14.70 -9.72 5.74
CA GLY A 87 15.98 -10.15 5.18
C GLY A 87 16.92 -8.98 4.84
N ARG A 88 16.39 -7.85 4.34
CA ARG A 88 17.17 -6.65 4.01
C ARG A 88 17.78 -5.94 5.23
N VAL A 89 17.14 -6.00 6.38
CA VAL A 89 17.60 -5.28 7.57
C VAL A 89 18.76 -5.98 8.27
N ILE A 90 19.01 -7.27 7.97
CA ILE A 90 20.06 -8.09 8.60
C ILE A 90 21.45 -7.43 8.49
N ASP A 91 21.79 -6.84 7.34
CA ASP A 91 23.07 -6.14 7.17
C ASP A 91 23.19 -4.92 8.08
N THR A 92 22.09 -4.19 8.28
CA THR A 92 22.01 -3.06 9.23
C THR A 92 22.18 -3.56 10.67
N LEU A 93 21.54 -4.68 11.05
CA LEU A 93 21.70 -5.26 12.39
C LEU A 93 23.13 -5.74 12.65
N HIS A 94 23.77 -6.37 11.66
CA HIS A 94 25.18 -6.73 11.74
C HIS A 94 26.09 -5.50 11.85
N GLN A 95 25.77 -4.40 11.17
CA GLN A 95 26.50 -3.14 11.31
C GLN A 95 26.35 -2.54 12.72
N ILE A 96 25.15 -2.62 13.30
CA ILE A 96 24.90 -2.21 14.69
C ILE A 96 25.72 -3.08 15.65
N GLU A 97 25.69 -4.41 15.49
CA GLU A 97 26.45 -5.34 16.32
C GLU A 97 27.96 -5.02 16.29
N ARG A 98 28.53 -4.78 15.10
CA ARG A 98 29.95 -4.39 14.96
C ARG A 98 30.28 -3.05 15.61
N ASN A 99 29.38 -2.06 15.48
CA ASN A 99 29.68 -0.69 15.89
C ASN A 99 29.43 -0.43 17.39
N TYR A 100 28.48 -1.16 18.01
CA TYR A 100 28.12 -0.97 19.41
C TYR A 100 28.56 -2.13 20.32
N GLY A 101 28.88 -3.30 19.77
CA GLY A 101 29.41 -4.43 20.53
C GLY A 101 28.55 -4.79 21.74
N SER A 102 29.18 -4.88 22.92
CA SER A 102 28.51 -5.26 24.17
C SER A 102 27.52 -4.24 24.72
N ASP A 103 27.45 -3.03 24.15
CA ASP A 103 26.47 -2.02 24.58
C ASP A 103 25.06 -2.32 24.05
N VAL A 104 24.90 -3.20 23.04
CA VAL A 104 23.61 -3.58 22.46
C VAL A 104 23.34 -5.08 22.65
N ARG A 105 22.08 -5.42 22.93
CA ARG A 105 21.55 -6.78 22.80
C ARG A 105 20.33 -6.79 21.88
N PHE A 106 20.21 -7.83 21.07
CA PHE A 106 19.06 -8.08 20.20
C PHE A 106 18.12 -9.09 20.83
N VAL A 107 16.83 -8.88 20.67
CA VAL A 107 15.76 -9.80 21.09
C VAL A 107 14.85 -10.03 19.90
N PHE A 108 14.65 -11.30 19.52
CA PHE A 108 13.84 -11.66 18.38
C PHE A 108 12.42 -12.08 18.80
N LYS A 109 11.42 -11.57 18.09
CA LYS A 109 10.00 -11.85 18.27
C LYS A 109 9.38 -12.29 16.95
N HIS A 110 8.54 -13.32 16.99
CA HIS A 110 7.93 -13.89 15.79
C HIS A 110 6.67 -13.13 15.36
N ASN A 111 6.59 -12.72 14.09
CA ASN A 111 5.37 -12.18 13.49
C ASN A 111 5.18 -12.67 12.04
N PRO A 112 5.01 -13.98 11.81
CA PRO A 112 4.76 -14.50 10.47
C PRO A 112 3.47 -13.89 9.92
N LEU A 113 3.55 -13.29 8.73
CA LEU A 113 2.46 -12.55 8.11
C LEU A 113 1.62 -13.45 7.18
N PRO A 114 0.30 -13.21 7.05
CA PRO A 114 -0.59 -14.09 6.27
C PRO A 114 -0.23 -14.25 4.80
N MET A 115 0.44 -13.26 4.18
CA MET A 115 0.88 -13.33 2.79
C MET A 115 2.16 -14.14 2.57
N HIS A 116 2.78 -14.63 3.64
CA HIS A 116 4.01 -15.40 3.62
C HIS A 116 3.74 -16.86 4.02
N PRO A 117 3.41 -17.75 3.07
CA PRO A 117 2.91 -19.09 3.37
C PRO A 117 3.91 -20.03 4.06
N ASP A 118 5.21 -19.78 3.90
CA ASP A 118 6.29 -20.59 4.49
C ASP A 118 6.82 -19.99 5.82
N ALA A 119 6.50 -18.72 6.12
CA ALA A 119 6.92 -18.05 7.35
C ALA A 119 6.47 -18.76 8.65
N PRO A 120 5.23 -19.29 8.77
CA PRO A 120 4.84 -20.02 9.97
C PRO A 120 5.70 -21.26 10.24
N TYR A 121 6.12 -21.97 9.19
CA TYR A 121 6.98 -23.15 9.35
C TYR A 121 8.39 -22.74 9.78
N ALA A 122 8.98 -21.74 9.12
CA ALA A 122 10.28 -21.19 9.48
C ALA A 122 10.33 -20.66 10.93
N ALA A 123 9.27 -19.98 11.40
CA ALA A 123 9.15 -19.52 12.78
C ALA A 123 9.16 -20.68 13.78
N LYS A 124 8.37 -21.73 13.53
CA LYS A 124 8.36 -22.94 14.38
C LYS A 124 9.73 -23.63 14.40
N ALA A 125 10.39 -23.70 13.26
CA ALA A 125 11.71 -24.30 13.13
C ALA A 125 12.78 -23.54 13.94
N ALA A 126 12.75 -22.21 13.92
CA ALA A 126 13.62 -21.37 14.74
C ALA A 126 13.40 -21.59 16.26
N ILE A 127 12.15 -21.66 16.71
CA ILE A 127 11.82 -21.97 18.12
C ILE A 127 12.27 -23.39 18.51
N ALA A 128 12.08 -24.37 17.62
CA ALA A 128 12.57 -25.73 17.86
C ALA A 128 14.11 -25.77 17.97
N ALA A 129 14.81 -24.96 17.17
CA ALA A 129 16.26 -24.79 17.27
C ALA A 129 16.67 -24.08 18.58
N GLU A 130 15.88 -23.11 19.05
CA GLU A 130 16.09 -22.41 20.32
C GLU A 130 16.10 -23.38 21.51
N LYS A 131 15.16 -24.32 21.55
CA LYS A 131 15.11 -25.36 22.60
C LYS A 131 16.36 -26.24 22.64
N GLN A 132 17.18 -26.22 21.59
CA GLN A 132 18.47 -26.90 21.50
C GLN A 132 19.67 -25.92 21.54
N GLY A 133 19.45 -24.65 21.86
CA GLY A 133 20.49 -23.62 21.98
C GLY A 133 21.05 -23.13 20.63
N LYS A 134 20.33 -23.36 19.52
CA LYS A 134 20.80 -23.01 18.17
C LYS A 134 19.88 -22.05 17.41
N PHE A 135 19.13 -21.20 18.14
CA PHE A 135 18.23 -20.22 17.53
C PHE A 135 18.96 -19.34 16.51
N TRP A 136 20.08 -18.73 16.88
CA TRP A 136 20.77 -17.77 16.02
C TRP A 136 21.39 -18.41 14.78
N GLN A 137 21.90 -19.64 14.88
CA GLN A 137 22.37 -20.41 13.73
C GLN A 137 21.22 -20.72 12.75
N MET A 138 20.04 -21.08 13.28
CA MET A 138 18.85 -21.32 12.46
C MET A 138 18.30 -20.03 11.86
N HIS A 139 18.24 -18.96 12.64
CA HIS A 139 17.86 -17.61 12.22
C HIS A 139 18.70 -17.14 11.02
N ASP A 140 20.03 -17.26 11.11
CA ASP A 140 20.94 -16.83 10.06
C ASP A 140 20.74 -17.66 8.78
N LYS A 141 20.54 -18.98 8.92
CA LYS A 141 20.23 -19.87 7.80
C LYS A 141 18.92 -19.53 7.11
N LEU A 142 17.87 -19.26 7.89
CA LEU A 142 16.55 -18.89 7.37
C LEU A 142 16.60 -17.54 6.62
N PHE A 143 17.31 -16.54 7.15
CA PHE A 143 17.45 -15.26 6.46
C PHE A 143 18.42 -15.31 5.27
N GLU A 144 19.48 -16.13 5.32
CA GLU A 144 20.33 -16.44 4.16
C GLU A 144 19.49 -17.05 3.03
N ALA A 145 18.64 -18.03 3.36
CA ALA A 145 17.72 -18.66 2.41
C ALA A 145 16.70 -17.65 1.84
N ASN A 146 16.08 -16.82 2.69
CA ASN A 146 15.18 -15.75 2.25
C ASN A 146 15.86 -14.75 1.29
N ASN A 147 17.07 -14.31 1.64
CA ASN A 147 17.85 -13.35 0.85
C ASN A 147 18.37 -13.93 -0.47
N SER A 148 18.44 -15.26 -0.61
CA SER A 148 18.75 -15.90 -1.89
C SER A 148 17.71 -15.64 -2.98
N ARG A 149 16.49 -15.22 -2.59
CA ARG A 149 15.32 -14.96 -3.46
C ARG A 149 14.93 -16.15 -4.34
N GLN A 150 15.29 -17.37 -3.96
CA GLN A 150 14.76 -18.57 -4.61
C GLN A 150 13.31 -18.81 -4.14
N PRO A 151 12.34 -19.07 -5.03
CA PRO A 151 10.92 -19.17 -4.69
C PRO A 151 10.58 -20.22 -3.61
N ASP A 152 11.41 -21.25 -3.47
CA ASP A 152 11.21 -22.39 -2.58
C ASP A 152 12.24 -22.48 -1.44
N ALA A 153 13.03 -21.42 -1.20
CA ALA A 153 14.14 -21.46 -0.26
C ALA A 153 13.73 -21.79 1.19
N LEU A 154 12.48 -21.48 1.55
CA LEU A 154 11.90 -21.70 2.87
C LEU A 154 10.86 -22.83 2.91
N LYS A 155 10.76 -23.64 1.86
CA LYS A 155 9.93 -24.84 1.90
C LYS A 155 10.40 -25.76 3.03
N GLN A 156 9.44 -26.52 3.58
CA GLN A 156 9.66 -27.38 4.73
C GLN A 156 10.88 -28.30 4.59
N ASP A 157 11.06 -28.96 3.45
CA ASP A 157 12.20 -29.85 3.21
C ASP A 157 13.56 -29.12 3.28
N LYS A 158 13.60 -27.85 2.83
CA LYS A 158 14.79 -26.99 2.90
C LYS A 158 15.06 -26.52 4.31
N VAL A 159 14.02 -26.08 5.02
CA VAL A 159 14.12 -25.67 6.43
C VAL A 159 14.59 -26.85 7.30
N ASP A 160 14.08 -28.05 7.07
CA ASP A 160 14.53 -29.26 7.76
C ASP A 160 15.97 -29.66 7.40
N ALA A 161 16.41 -29.38 6.17
CA ALA A 161 17.81 -29.55 5.79
C ALA A 161 18.72 -28.56 6.54
N MET A 162 18.33 -27.28 6.65
CA MET A 162 19.07 -26.30 7.45
C MET A 162 19.18 -26.72 8.93
N ALA A 163 18.09 -27.25 9.50
CA ALA A 163 18.07 -27.82 10.85
C ALA A 163 19.08 -28.97 11.03
N ARG A 164 19.20 -29.87 10.05
CA ARG A 164 20.22 -30.93 10.03
C ARG A 164 21.64 -30.36 9.91
N ASP A 165 21.83 -29.37 9.03
CA ASP A 165 23.14 -28.78 8.75
C ASP A 165 23.72 -28.06 9.96
N ILE A 166 22.88 -27.41 10.77
CA ILE A 166 23.32 -26.80 12.04
C ILE A 166 23.45 -27.85 13.15
N GLY A 167 23.20 -29.13 12.88
CA GLY A 167 23.39 -30.26 13.78
C GLY A 167 22.35 -30.36 14.90
N LEU A 168 21.07 -30.13 14.59
CA LEU A 168 19.99 -30.41 15.54
C LEU A 168 19.74 -31.92 15.67
N ASP A 169 19.33 -32.34 16.87
CA ASP A 169 18.65 -33.62 17.04
C ASP A 169 17.29 -33.51 16.33
N MET A 170 17.14 -34.25 15.23
CA MET A 170 15.99 -34.13 14.35
C MET A 170 14.72 -34.76 14.93
N GLU A 171 14.83 -35.76 15.80
CA GLU A 171 13.67 -36.34 16.48
C GLU A 171 13.12 -35.33 17.49
N ARG A 172 14.02 -34.74 18.29
CA ARG A 172 13.67 -33.66 19.22
C ARG A 172 13.14 -32.43 18.48
N TYR A 173 13.80 -32.00 17.40
CA TYR A 173 13.38 -30.86 16.58
C TYR A 173 11.96 -31.07 16.05
N GLN A 174 11.65 -32.24 15.47
CA GLN A 174 10.32 -32.47 14.91
C GLN A 174 9.24 -32.51 15.99
N ARG A 175 9.54 -33.07 17.16
CA ARG A 175 8.62 -33.05 18.32
C ARG A 175 8.36 -31.63 18.80
N ASP A 176 9.43 -30.85 18.97
CA ASP A 176 9.35 -29.48 19.51
C ASP A 176 8.69 -28.52 18.50
N LEU A 177 8.97 -28.67 17.20
CA LEU A 177 8.35 -27.92 16.09
C LEU A 177 6.82 -28.08 16.06
N ASN A 178 6.34 -29.30 16.32
CA ASN A 178 4.90 -29.62 16.33
C ASN A 178 4.24 -29.45 17.72
N GLY A 179 5.01 -29.04 18.73
CA GLY A 179 4.51 -28.87 20.09
C GLY A 179 3.55 -27.68 20.24
N PRO A 180 2.56 -27.77 21.15
CA PRO A 180 1.60 -26.68 21.39
C PRO A 180 2.28 -25.40 21.92
N GLU A 181 3.37 -25.54 22.67
CA GLU A 181 4.17 -24.42 23.20
C GLU A 181 4.75 -23.56 22.10
N THR A 182 5.23 -24.16 21.00
CA THR A 182 5.80 -23.44 19.86
C THR A 182 4.75 -22.59 19.17
N ALA A 183 3.56 -23.14 18.97
CA ALA A 183 2.44 -22.38 18.43
C ALA A 183 1.97 -21.27 19.39
N GLN A 184 2.06 -21.50 20.70
CA GLN A 184 1.70 -20.50 21.71
C GLN A 184 2.70 -19.34 21.74
N ALA A 185 3.99 -19.60 21.71
CA ALA A 185 5.03 -18.56 21.67
C ALA A 185 4.86 -17.61 20.48
N ILE A 186 4.58 -18.14 19.28
CA ILE A 186 4.28 -17.33 18.09
C ILE A 186 3.01 -16.47 18.32
N ARG A 187 1.95 -17.07 18.88
CA ARG A 187 0.71 -16.33 19.16
C ARG A 187 0.94 -15.21 20.18
N ASP A 188 1.70 -15.46 21.24
CA ASP A 188 1.97 -14.48 22.29
C ASP A 188 2.76 -13.29 21.72
N ASP A 189 3.76 -13.55 20.88
CA ASP A 189 4.50 -12.51 20.18
C ASP A 189 3.57 -11.70 19.24
N GLN A 190 2.70 -12.35 18.46
CA GLN A 190 1.74 -11.68 17.57
C GLN A 190 0.69 -10.85 18.33
N VAL A 191 0.18 -11.34 19.47
CA VAL A 191 -0.74 -10.62 20.34
C VAL A 191 -0.06 -9.36 20.90
N GLN A 192 1.19 -9.49 21.34
CA GLN A 192 1.96 -8.35 21.81
C GLN A 192 2.23 -7.35 20.67
N ALA A 193 2.58 -7.82 19.47
CA ALA A 193 2.76 -6.97 18.29
C ALA A 193 1.50 -6.14 18.01
N ALA A 194 0.33 -6.79 17.96
CA ALA A 194 -0.95 -6.13 17.73
C ALA A 194 -1.27 -5.09 18.82
N LYS A 195 -1.06 -5.46 20.10
CA LYS A 195 -1.26 -4.54 21.23
C LYS A 195 -0.36 -3.31 21.15
N LEU A 196 0.88 -3.50 20.69
CA LEU A 196 1.85 -2.43 20.47
C LEU A 196 1.69 -1.74 19.11
N GLY A 197 0.68 -2.07 18.29
CA GLY A 197 0.49 -1.48 16.96
C GLY A 197 1.61 -1.79 15.96
N ALA A 198 2.38 -2.86 16.19
CA ALA A 198 3.40 -3.37 15.28
C ALA A 198 2.77 -4.25 14.19
N ASN A 199 1.97 -3.63 13.31
CA ASN A 199 1.11 -4.33 12.35
C ASN A 199 1.82 -4.86 11.08
N GLY A 200 3.15 -4.85 11.04
CA GLY A 200 3.95 -5.29 9.90
C GLY A 200 5.40 -5.54 10.30
N THR A 201 6.18 -6.18 9.43
CA THR A 201 7.57 -6.58 9.71
C THR A 201 8.56 -6.02 8.67
N PRO A 202 9.82 -5.73 9.05
CA PRO A 202 10.33 -5.78 10.43
C PRO A 202 9.82 -4.58 11.23
N HIS A 203 9.63 -4.78 12.54
CA HIS A 203 9.25 -3.71 13.47
C HIS A 203 10.14 -3.76 14.70
N PHE A 204 10.63 -2.61 15.14
CA PHE A 204 11.60 -2.55 16.22
C PHE A 204 11.14 -1.66 17.37
N PHE A 205 11.59 -2.02 18.56
CA PHE A 205 11.56 -1.18 19.74
C PHE A 205 12.95 -1.17 20.39
N ILE A 206 13.58 0.00 20.43
CA ILE A 206 14.92 0.22 20.99
C ILE A 206 14.74 0.85 22.37
N ASP A 207 14.85 0.06 23.43
CA ASP A 207 14.45 0.44 24.81
C ASP A 207 13.06 1.09 24.85
N GLY A 208 12.13 0.48 24.11
CA GLY A 208 10.76 0.94 23.94
C GLY A 208 10.58 2.03 22.88
N ALA A 209 11.64 2.64 22.31
CA ALA A 209 11.51 3.62 21.23
C ALA A 209 11.19 2.94 19.90
N ARG A 210 10.08 3.32 19.25
CA ARG A 210 9.61 2.67 18.02
C ARG A 210 10.47 3.01 16.80
N VAL A 211 10.81 1.99 16.03
CA VAL A 211 11.34 2.12 14.66
C VAL A 211 10.59 1.14 13.76
N SER A 212 9.90 1.64 12.73
CA SER A 212 9.09 0.79 11.85
C SER A 212 9.78 0.56 10.50
N GLY A 213 9.82 -0.70 10.06
CA GLY A 213 10.36 -1.08 8.77
C GLY A 213 11.88 -1.26 8.73
N ALA A 214 12.36 -1.71 7.57
CA ALA A 214 13.78 -1.87 7.30
C ALA A 214 14.41 -0.51 7.00
N MET A 215 14.81 0.20 8.06
CA MET A 215 15.40 1.53 7.97
C MET A 215 16.93 1.47 7.74
N PRO A 216 17.55 2.51 7.17
CA PRO A 216 19.01 2.61 7.05
C PRO A 216 19.71 2.66 8.41
N TYR A 217 20.98 2.28 8.45
CA TYR A 217 21.81 2.29 9.66
C TYR A 217 21.78 3.64 10.41
N GLU A 218 21.86 4.77 9.72
CA GLU A 218 21.86 6.10 10.36
C GLU A 218 20.56 6.39 11.14
N SER A 219 19.43 5.83 10.71
CA SER A 219 18.16 5.93 11.43
C SER A 219 18.18 5.15 12.74
N PHE A 220 18.72 3.93 12.74
CA PHE A 220 18.91 3.13 13.96
C PHE A 220 19.92 3.79 14.89
N LYS A 221 21.06 4.23 14.35
CA LYS A 221 22.13 4.91 15.08
C LYS A 221 21.61 6.11 15.86
N ALA A 222 20.80 6.97 15.24
CA ALA A 222 20.20 8.13 15.90
C ALA A 222 19.37 7.75 17.14
N VAL A 223 18.58 6.68 17.05
CA VAL A 223 17.76 6.17 18.16
C VAL A 223 18.63 5.49 19.22
N ILE A 224 19.57 4.63 18.82
CA ILE A 224 20.48 3.92 19.72
C ILE A 224 21.31 4.92 20.54
N GLU A 225 21.85 5.96 19.92
CA GLU A 225 22.61 7.00 20.63
C GLU A 225 21.73 7.78 21.62
N ALA A 226 20.46 8.04 21.28
CA ALA A 226 19.51 8.63 22.21
C ALA A 226 19.23 7.70 23.40
N GLN A 227 19.06 6.40 23.15
CA GLN A 227 18.84 5.41 24.21
C GLN A 227 20.08 5.20 25.08
N LEU A 228 21.28 5.19 24.51
CA LEU A 228 22.54 5.13 25.27
C LEU A 228 22.67 6.30 26.27
N ARG A 229 22.25 7.51 25.88
CA ARG A 229 22.21 8.67 26.80
C ARG A 229 21.23 8.44 27.95
N ARG A 230 20.02 7.93 27.66
CA ARG A 230 19.03 7.59 28.69
C ARG A 230 19.54 6.50 29.63
N ALA A 231 20.13 5.44 29.08
CA ALA A 231 20.71 4.33 29.81
C ALA A 231 21.84 4.81 30.75
N ASN A 232 22.78 5.60 30.26
CA ASN A 232 23.88 6.13 31.06
C ASN A 232 23.38 7.05 32.20
N ALA A 233 22.34 7.85 31.95
CA ALA A 233 21.74 8.69 32.98
C ALA A 233 21.06 7.85 34.08
N ALA A 234 20.36 6.78 33.71
CA ALA A 234 19.75 5.86 34.66
C ALA A 234 20.81 5.14 35.52
N LEU A 235 21.88 4.66 34.90
CA LEU A 235 23.01 4.04 35.59
C LEU A 235 23.69 5.02 36.56
N ALA A 236 23.94 6.26 36.12
CA ALA A 236 24.50 7.31 36.98
C ALA A 236 23.60 7.65 38.17
N SER A 237 22.29 7.43 38.04
CA SER A 237 21.29 7.61 39.11
C SER A 237 21.17 6.37 40.03
N GLY A 238 22.03 5.36 39.87
CA GLY A 238 22.11 4.18 40.74
C GLY A 238 21.27 2.97 40.29
N VAL A 239 20.63 3.04 39.11
CA VAL A 239 19.94 1.88 38.52
C VAL A 239 20.97 0.79 38.22
N GLN A 240 20.70 -0.44 38.65
CA GLN A 240 21.57 -1.57 38.38
C GLN A 240 21.42 -2.03 36.93
N LYS A 241 22.52 -2.46 36.29
CA LYS A 241 22.50 -2.91 34.88
C LYS A 241 21.45 -4.01 34.60
N LYS A 242 21.27 -4.94 35.54
CA LYS A 242 20.29 -6.02 35.42
C LYS A 242 18.84 -5.53 35.35
N ASP A 243 18.54 -4.37 35.95
CA ASP A 243 17.19 -3.79 36.02
C ASP A 243 17.03 -2.64 35.00
N LEU A 244 18.08 -2.35 34.22
CA LEU A 244 18.17 -1.16 33.36
C LEU A 244 17.08 -1.13 32.29
N TYR A 245 16.89 -2.21 31.56
CA TYR A 245 15.87 -2.26 30.51
C TYR A 245 14.46 -2.05 31.09
N GLU A 246 14.11 -2.79 32.13
CA GLU A 246 12.82 -2.66 32.81
C GLU A 246 12.61 -1.23 33.31
N HIS A 247 13.65 -0.61 33.87
CA HIS A 247 13.62 0.79 34.30
C HIS A 247 13.36 1.75 33.13
N LEU A 248 14.01 1.56 31.97
CA LEU A 248 13.89 2.45 30.81
C LEU A 248 12.50 2.41 30.15
N ILE A 249 11.78 1.30 30.27
CA ILE A 249 10.45 1.11 29.68
C ILE A 249 9.30 1.17 30.68
N LYS A 250 9.57 1.32 31.98
CA LYS A 250 8.55 1.18 33.05
C LYS A 250 7.35 2.11 32.87
N ASP A 251 7.62 3.33 32.41
CA ASP A 251 6.65 4.40 32.16
C ASP A 251 6.20 4.44 30.68
N GLY A 252 6.58 3.42 29.91
CA GLY A 252 6.24 3.30 28.51
C GLY A 252 4.76 3.00 28.29
N GLN A 253 4.25 3.43 27.14
CA GLN A 253 2.87 3.22 26.73
C GLN A 253 2.60 1.71 26.52
N SER A 254 1.41 1.26 26.93
CA SER A 254 0.99 -0.15 26.80
C SER A 254 0.58 -0.55 25.37
N GLY A 255 0.54 0.41 24.47
CA GLY A 255 0.12 0.36 23.08
C GLY A 255 0.24 1.76 22.49
N PRO A 256 0.07 1.97 21.17
CA PRO A 256 -0.02 3.33 20.63
C PRO A 256 -1.04 4.09 21.45
N PRO A 257 -0.90 5.42 21.64
CA PRO A 257 -1.97 6.20 22.21
C PRO A 257 -3.23 5.75 21.48
N ALA A 258 -4.33 5.49 22.23
CA ALA A 258 -5.62 5.52 21.57
C ALA A 258 -5.54 6.76 20.68
N PRO A 259 -5.82 6.65 19.37
CA PRO A 259 -5.87 7.85 18.56
C PRO A 259 -6.60 8.86 19.43
N PRO A 260 -6.12 10.12 19.55
CA PRO A 260 -6.96 11.10 20.21
C PRO A 260 -8.38 10.89 19.69
N PRO A 261 -9.45 11.20 20.44
CA PRO A 261 -10.65 11.57 19.72
C PRO A 261 -10.19 12.73 18.83
N GLN A 262 -9.70 12.41 17.62
CA GLN A 262 -10.16 13.04 16.43
C GLN A 262 -11.65 13.10 16.75
N ALA A 263 -12.14 14.30 17.00
CA ALA A 263 -13.44 14.61 16.46
C ALA A 263 -13.37 13.96 15.09
N ALA A 264 -14.09 12.84 14.91
CA ALA A 264 -14.06 12.10 13.67
C ALA A 264 -14.11 13.17 12.60
N PRO A 265 -13.15 13.25 11.65
CA PRO A 265 -13.22 14.28 10.62
C PRO A 265 -14.68 14.26 10.18
N PRO A 266 -15.41 15.38 10.37
CA PRO A 266 -16.85 15.37 10.60
C PRO A 266 -17.44 14.40 9.59
N PRO A 267 -18.19 13.35 10.03
CA PRO A 267 -18.53 12.23 9.17
C PRO A 267 -18.98 12.82 7.86
N GLN A 268 -18.17 12.61 6.81
CA GLN A 268 -18.42 13.30 5.55
C GLN A 268 -19.72 12.70 5.05
N ALA A 269 -20.79 13.48 5.19
CA ALA A 269 -22.08 13.02 4.79
C ALA A 269 -22.12 13.07 3.26
N ARG A 270 -22.56 11.97 2.67
CA ARG A 270 -22.67 11.79 1.23
C ARG A 270 -24.08 11.38 0.89
N ASN A 271 -24.52 11.81 -0.29
CA ASN A 271 -25.80 11.40 -0.82
C ASN A 271 -25.66 10.00 -1.39
N VAL A 272 -25.89 9.01 -0.52
CA VAL A 272 -25.77 7.60 -0.86
C VAL A 272 -27.15 7.02 -1.12
N ASP A 273 -27.36 6.48 -2.31
CA ASP A 273 -28.52 5.67 -2.65
C ASP A 273 -28.30 4.25 -2.10
N PRO A 274 -29.17 3.73 -1.23
CA PRO A 274 -29.09 2.34 -0.78
C PRO A 274 -29.30 1.35 -1.94
N GLY A 275 -30.03 1.74 -2.99
CA GLY A 275 -30.40 0.87 -4.10
C GLY A 275 -31.35 -0.26 -3.70
N ASP A 276 -31.56 -1.17 -4.65
CA ASP A 276 -32.45 -2.34 -4.48
C ASP A 276 -31.66 -3.64 -4.20
N GLY A 277 -30.44 -3.49 -3.65
CA GLY A 277 -29.54 -4.59 -3.33
C GLY A 277 -30.03 -5.47 -2.16
N PRO A 278 -29.26 -6.52 -1.82
CA PRO A 278 -29.56 -7.35 -0.67
C PRO A 278 -29.59 -6.55 0.62
N TRP A 279 -30.55 -6.82 1.50
CA TRP A 279 -30.70 -6.09 2.75
C TRP A 279 -31.23 -6.96 3.89
N THR A 280 -30.88 -6.65 5.12
CA THR A 280 -31.37 -7.34 6.33
C THR A 280 -31.82 -6.34 7.40
N GLY A 281 -32.61 -6.80 8.38
CA GLY A 281 -33.15 -5.97 9.45
C GLY A 281 -34.55 -5.40 9.17
N ALA A 282 -34.77 -4.16 9.54
CA ALA A 282 -36.08 -3.52 9.56
C ALA A 282 -36.75 -3.37 8.18
N LYS A 283 -38.05 -3.68 8.09
CA LYS A 283 -38.89 -3.41 6.90
C LYS A 283 -39.25 -1.93 6.73
N LYS A 284 -39.29 -1.18 7.83
CA LYS A 284 -39.56 0.26 7.87
C LYS A 284 -38.49 0.95 8.72
N PRO A 285 -37.23 0.99 8.24
CA PRO A 285 -36.11 1.45 9.04
C PRO A 285 -36.21 2.94 9.35
N LYS A 286 -35.83 3.32 10.56
CA LYS A 286 -35.46 4.70 10.89
C LYS A 286 -34.04 5.01 10.45
N VAL A 287 -33.19 3.98 10.44
CA VAL A 287 -31.78 4.07 10.05
C VAL A 287 -31.47 3.01 9.00
N THR A 288 -30.93 3.44 7.87
CA THR A 288 -30.38 2.55 6.85
C THR A 288 -28.86 2.70 6.84
N ILE A 289 -28.16 1.59 7.00
CA ILE A 289 -26.71 1.48 6.88
C ILE A 289 -26.43 0.87 5.52
N VAL A 290 -25.72 1.58 4.64
CA VAL A 290 -25.26 1.02 3.37
C VAL A 290 -23.81 0.59 3.55
N GLU A 291 -23.53 -0.68 3.27
CA GLU A 291 -22.21 -1.31 3.43
C GLU A 291 -21.64 -1.68 2.06
N TRP A 292 -20.40 -1.27 1.78
CA TRP A 292 -19.57 -1.86 0.72
C TRP A 292 -18.60 -2.86 1.33
N SER A 293 -18.58 -4.07 0.76
CA SER A 293 -17.87 -5.19 1.37
C SER A 293 -17.38 -6.22 0.34
N ASP A 294 -16.42 -7.03 0.78
CA ASP A 294 -15.73 -8.06 0.03
C ASP A 294 -15.69 -9.34 0.87
N PHE A 295 -16.22 -10.44 0.32
CA PHE A 295 -16.29 -11.73 1.01
C PHE A 295 -14.93 -12.33 1.38
N GLN A 296 -13.85 -11.99 0.68
CA GLN A 296 -12.49 -12.45 1.00
C GLN A 296 -11.72 -11.46 1.90
N CYS A 297 -12.27 -10.26 2.15
CA CYS A 297 -11.59 -9.27 2.99
C CYS A 297 -11.63 -9.64 4.48
N PRO A 298 -10.47 -9.75 5.15
CA PRO A 298 -10.41 -10.11 6.57
C PRO A 298 -10.98 -9.02 7.49
N TYR A 299 -11.01 -7.76 7.07
CA TYR A 299 -11.67 -6.69 7.83
C TYR A 299 -13.19 -6.74 7.68
N CYS A 300 -13.72 -7.14 6.53
CA CYS A 300 -15.14 -7.39 6.33
C CYS A 300 -15.62 -8.52 7.26
N SER A 301 -14.89 -9.64 7.30
CA SER A 301 -15.19 -10.72 8.27
C SER A 301 -15.15 -10.24 9.72
N ARG A 302 -14.20 -9.36 10.07
CA ARG A 302 -14.04 -8.81 11.43
C ARG A 302 -15.22 -7.96 11.89
N VAL A 303 -15.94 -7.30 10.98
CA VAL A 303 -17.06 -6.41 11.34
C VAL A 303 -18.37 -7.16 11.54
N GLU A 304 -18.50 -8.39 11.03
CA GLU A 304 -19.72 -9.21 11.11
C GLU A 304 -20.33 -9.32 12.52
N PRO A 305 -19.56 -9.58 13.60
CA PRO A 305 -20.12 -9.61 14.95
C PRO A 305 -20.72 -8.27 15.39
N THR A 306 -20.14 -7.15 14.92
CA THR A 306 -20.65 -5.80 15.20
C THR A 306 -21.96 -5.55 14.47
N LEU A 307 -22.06 -5.93 13.18
CA LEU A 307 -23.30 -5.80 12.42
C LEU A 307 -24.44 -6.64 13.01
N LYS A 308 -24.11 -7.86 13.45
CA LYS A 308 -25.04 -8.71 14.19
C LYS A 308 -25.53 -8.05 15.48
N GLN A 309 -24.61 -7.50 16.29
CA GLN A 309 -24.96 -6.79 17.52
C GLN A 309 -25.84 -5.56 17.25
N ILE A 310 -25.62 -4.83 16.14
CA ILE A 310 -26.47 -3.72 15.70
C ILE A 310 -27.90 -4.20 15.43
N LEU A 311 -28.06 -5.24 14.61
CA LEU A 311 -29.38 -5.79 14.27
C LEU A 311 -30.12 -6.32 15.51
N GLU A 312 -29.41 -6.97 16.43
CA GLU A 312 -29.98 -7.48 17.69
C GLU A 312 -30.38 -6.36 18.65
N THR A 313 -29.61 -5.27 18.70
CA THR A 313 -29.87 -4.13 19.60
C THR A 313 -31.02 -3.27 19.09
N TYR A 314 -31.00 -2.91 17.81
CA TYR A 314 -31.91 -1.92 17.23
C TYR A 314 -33.13 -2.52 16.50
N LYS A 315 -33.09 -3.82 16.19
CA LYS A 315 -34.23 -4.61 15.68
C LYS A 315 -35.00 -3.89 14.55
N ASP A 316 -36.18 -3.37 14.88
CA ASP A 316 -37.13 -2.77 13.95
C ASP A 316 -36.74 -1.35 13.49
N ASP A 317 -35.70 -0.76 14.06
CA ASP A 317 -35.25 0.59 13.69
C ASP A 317 -34.14 0.60 12.62
N VAL A 318 -33.34 -0.47 12.50
CA VAL A 318 -32.15 -0.49 11.62
C VAL A 318 -32.29 -1.50 10.47
N ARG A 319 -31.93 -1.05 9.26
CA ARG A 319 -31.69 -1.89 8.09
C ARG A 319 -30.23 -1.78 7.67
N ILE A 320 -29.63 -2.90 7.28
CA ILE A 320 -28.31 -2.93 6.61
C ILE A 320 -28.54 -3.34 5.15
N VAL A 321 -27.94 -2.60 4.22
CA VAL A 321 -28.00 -2.83 2.77
C VAL A 321 -26.60 -3.13 2.27
N TRP A 322 -26.45 -4.23 1.56
CA TRP A 322 -25.21 -4.70 0.98
C TRP A 322 -24.97 -4.10 -0.40
N ARG A 323 -23.72 -3.69 -0.65
CA ARG A 323 -23.16 -3.37 -1.97
C ARG A 323 -21.83 -4.08 -2.14
N ASN A 324 -21.55 -4.51 -3.36
CA ASN A 324 -20.35 -5.26 -3.67
C ASN A 324 -19.14 -4.32 -3.85
N GLU A 325 -18.00 -4.70 -3.27
CA GLU A 325 -16.70 -4.10 -3.58
C GLU A 325 -15.57 -5.15 -3.62
N PRO A 326 -15.67 -6.22 -4.45
CA PRO A 326 -14.59 -7.19 -4.56
C PRO A 326 -13.27 -6.54 -4.98
N LEU A 327 -12.26 -6.67 -4.13
CA LEU A 327 -10.94 -6.07 -4.32
C LEU A 327 -10.10 -6.91 -5.28
N GLY A 328 -9.42 -6.26 -6.22
CA GLY A 328 -8.70 -6.97 -7.28
C GLY A 328 -7.61 -7.93 -6.76
N PHE A 329 -6.95 -7.60 -5.65
CA PHE A 329 -5.91 -8.43 -5.04
C PHE A 329 -6.46 -9.64 -4.25
N HIS A 330 -7.77 -9.76 -4.11
CA HIS A 330 -8.45 -10.92 -3.54
C HIS A 330 -8.94 -11.86 -4.66
N PRO A 331 -8.25 -12.99 -4.91
CA PRO A 331 -8.54 -13.86 -6.06
C PRO A 331 -9.96 -14.47 -6.04
N ASN A 332 -10.54 -14.65 -4.87
CA ASN A 332 -11.86 -15.23 -4.63
C ASN A 332 -12.96 -14.19 -4.36
N ALA A 333 -12.63 -12.89 -4.29
CA ALA A 333 -13.61 -11.84 -4.02
C ALA A 333 -14.69 -11.75 -5.12
N MET A 334 -14.26 -11.64 -6.37
CA MET A 334 -15.19 -11.55 -7.52
C MET A 334 -16.01 -12.84 -7.70
N PRO A 335 -15.42 -14.06 -7.68
CA PRO A 335 -16.19 -15.31 -7.67
C PRO A 335 -17.23 -15.40 -6.53
N ALA A 336 -16.84 -15.04 -5.30
CA ALA A 336 -17.75 -15.04 -4.16
C ALA A 336 -18.90 -14.02 -4.32
N ALA A 337 -18.61 -12.81 -4.79
CA ALA A 337 -19.63 -11.79 -5.06
C ALA A 337 -20.64 -12.26 -6.12
N LYS A 338 -20.16 -12.86 -7.23
CA LYS A 338 -21.02 -13.46 -8.26
C LYS A 338 -21.91 -14.57 -7.70
N ALA A 339 -21.33 -15.46 -6.89
CA ALA A 339 -22.04 -16.54 -6.23
C ALA A 339 -23.15 -16.04 -5.31
N ALA A 340 -22.85 -15.03 -4.47
CA ALA A 340 -23.82 -14.41 -3.57
C ALA A 340 -24.92 -13.68 -4.34
N MET A 341 -24.59 -12.90 -5.37
CA MET A 341 -25.60 -12.20 -6.19
C MET A 341 -26.47 -13.17 -7.00
N ALA A 342 -25.96 -14.33 -7.39
CA ALA A 342 -26.77 -15.38 -7.99
C ALA A 342 -27.75 -15.99 -6.98
N ALA A 343 -27.38 -16.06 -5.70
CA ALA A 343 -28.32 -16.40 -4.64
C ALA A 343 -29.38 -15.30 -4.44
N PHE A 344 -28.99 -14.03 -4.51
CA PHE A 344 -29.92 -12.89 -4.42
C PHE A 344 -31.00 -12.92 -5.50
N LYS A 345 -30.66 -13.29 -6.74
CA LYS A 345 -31.65 -13.49 -7.81
C LYS A 345 -32.76 -14.49 -7.46
N GLN A 346 -32.50 -15.42 -6.54
CA GLN A 346 -33.49 -16.39 -6.07
C GLN A 346 -34.18 -15.98 -4.76
N GLY A 347 -33.73 -14.91 -4.12
CA GLY A 347 -34.35 -14.36 -2.92
C GLY A 347 -33.36 -13.63 -2.02
N ASN A 348 -33.84 -12.58 -1.36
CA ASN A 348 -33.06 -11.84 -0.38
C ASN A 348 -32.61 -12.71 0.80
N ASP A 349 -33.47 -13.61 1.31
CA ASP A 349 -33.09 -14.54 2.38
C ASP A 349 -32.00 -15.52 1.93
N LYS A 350 -31.96 -15.87 0.65
CA LYS A 350 -30.96 -16.77 0.07
C LYS A 350 -29.60 -16.11 -0.02
N PHE A 351 -29.55 -14.83 -0.38
CA PHE A 351 -28.33 -14.03 -0.29
C PHE A 351 -27.74 -14.09 1.12
N TRP A 352 -28.53 -13.76 2.15
CA TRP A 352 -28.02 -13.68 3.52
C TRP A 352 -27.61 -15.03 4.12
N LYS A 353 -28.22 -16.14 3.68
CA LYS A 353 -27.74 -17.49 4.02
C LYS A 353 -26.36 -17.75 3.41
N MET A 354 -26.18 -17.44 2.12
CA MET A 354 -24.91 -17.63 1.44
C MET A 354 -23.82 -16.71 2.00
N HIS A 355 -24.17 -15.45 2.29
CA HIS A 355 -23.32 -14.47 2.95
C HIS A 355 -22.78 -14.99 4.29
N ALA A 356 -23.66 -15.49 5.16
CA ALA A 356 -23.27 -16.03 6.45
C ALA A 356 -22.29 -17.21 6.32
N LEU A 357 -22.55 -18.13 5.38
CA LEU A 357 -21.66 -19.27 5.11
C LEU A 357 -20.29 -18.81 4.59
N MET A 358 -20.26 -17.85 3.66
CA MET A 358 -19.01 -17.31 3.12
C MET A 358 -18.14 -16.65 4.18
N PHE A 359 -18.72 -15.83 5.07
CA PHE A 359 -17.94 -15.17 6.13
C PHE A 359 -17.55 -16.12 7.26
N ALA A 360 -18.37 -17.12 7.57
CA ALA A 360 -18.01 -18.16 8.55
C ALA A 360 -16.84 -19.04 8.08
N HIS A 361 -16.66 -19.18 6.76
CA HIS A 361 -15.68 -20.05 6.13
C HIS A 361 -14.79 -19.29 5.12
N GLN A 362 -14.40 -18.06 5.46
CA GLN A 362 -13.69 -17.15 4.55
C GLN A 362 -12.36 -17.71 3.99
N ASN A 363 -11.70 -18.60 4.71
CA ASN A 363 -10.47 -19.28 4.27
C ASN A 363 -10.72 -20.45 3.30
N GLU A 364 -11.98 -20.86 3.10
CA GLU A 364 -12.38 -21.97 2.21
C GLU A 364 -12.98 -21.47 0.89
N LEU A 365 -13.10 -20.16 0.67
CA LEU A 365 -13.72 -19.57 -0.53
C LEU A 365 -13.12 -20.18 -1.81
N SER A 366 -13.97 -20.89 -2.56
CA SER A 366 -13.62 -21.59 -3.80
C SER A 366 -14.91 -21.99 -4.54
N GLU A 367 -14.80 -22.23 -5.85
CA GLU A 367 -15.95 -22.66 -6.68
C GLU A 367 -16.69 -23.88 -6.11
N ALA A 368 -15.94 -24.88 -5.62
CA ALA A 368 -16.52 -26.07 -5.01
C ALA A 368 -17.33 -25.73 -3.74
N LYS A 369 -16.79 -24.85 -2.90
CA LYS A 369 -17.44 -24.41 -1.66
C LYS A 369 -18.65 -23.53 -1.92
N TYR A 370 -18.62 -22.66 -2.94
CA TYR A 370 -19.78 -21.87 -3.31
C TYR A 370 -20.97 -22.74 -3.73
N GLU A 371 -20.72 -23.83 -4.46
CA GLU A 371 -21.78 -24.76 -4.85
C GLU A 371 -22.32 -25.58 -3.66
N GLU A 372 -21.43 -26.00 -2.73
CA GLU A 372 -21.81 -26.64 -1.47
C GLU A 372 -22.75 -25.73 -0.65
N TRP A 373 -22.37 -24.47 -0.45
CA TRP A 373 -23.17 -23.49 0.28
C TRP A 373 -24.42 -23.06 -0.49
N ALA A 374 -24.38 -23.04 -1.82
CA ALA A 374 -25.57 -22.79 -2.63
C ALA A 374 -26.63 -23.89 -2.39
N LYS A 375 -26.20 -25.15 -2.28
CA LYS A 375 -27.06 -26.28 -1.94
C LYS A 375 -27.60 -26.16 -0.52
N GLU A 376 -26.75 -25.81 0.44
CA GLU A 376 -27.14 -25.61 1.84
C GLU A 376 -28.14 -24.45 2.01
N ALA A 377 -27.95 -23.35 1.29
CA ALA A 377 -28.90 -22.24 1.24
C ALA A 377 -30.24 -22.61 0.57
N GLY A 378 -30.33 -23.80 -0.03
CA GLY A 378 -31.51 -24.33 -0.71
C GLY A 378 -31.79 -23.58 -2.02
N LEU A 379 -30.76 -23.28 -2.79
CA LEU A 379 -30.87 -22.67 -4.12
C LEU A 379 -31.19 -23.71 -5.19
N ASN A 380 -31.88 -23.29 -6.25
CA ASN A 380 -31.92 -24.03 -7.49
C ASN A 380 -30.52 -23.95 -8.14
N LEU A 381 -29.75 -25.03 -8.01
CA LEU A 381 -28.36 -25.08 -8.47
C LEU A 381 -28.21 -24.90 -9.98
N ALA A 382 -29.17 -25.36 -10.80
CA ALA A 382 -29.10 -25.19 -12.25
C ALA A 382 -29.21 -23.70 -12.62
N GLN A 383 -30.19 -23.00 -12.02
CA GLN A 383 -30.36 -21.56 -12.21
C GLN A 383 -29.19 -20.76 -11.62
N TRP A 384 -28.71 -21.14 -10.43
CA TRP A 384 -27.59 -20.47 -9.76
C TRP A 384 -26.29 -20.56 -10.56
N ARG A 385 -25.94 -21.74 -11.09
CA ARG A 385 -24.75 -21.93 -11.95
C ARG A 385 -24.82 -21.08 -13.22
N LYS A 386 -26.02 -20.92 -13.79
CA LYS A 386 -26.24 -20.05 -14.95
C LYS A 386 -26.10 -18.57 -14.59
N ASP A 387 -26.73 -18.16 -13.50
CA ASP A 387 -26.78 -16.75 -13.10
C ASP A 387 -25.43 -16.21 -12.65
N LYS A 388 -24.62 -16.99 -11.92
CA LYS A 388 -23.30 -16.54 -11.44
C LYS A 388 -22.35 -16.17 -12.59
N GLU A 389 -22.55 -16.77 -13.77
CA GLU A 389 -21.80 -16.48 -15.00
C GLU A 389 -22.46 -15.41 -15.87
N SER A 390 -23.59 -14.84 -15.45
CA SER A 390 -24.33 -13.88 -16.26
C SER A 390 -23.61 -12.52 -16.34
N PRO A 391 -23.56 -11.90 -17.54
CA PRO A 391 -23.04 -10.53 -17.70
C PRO A 391 -23.80 -9.50 -16.87
N GLU A 392 -25.08 -9.75 -16.58
CA GLU A 392 -25.93 -8.90 -15.75
C GLU A 392 -25.42 -8.79 -14.32
N ILE A 393 -25.06 -9.92 -13.68
CA ILE A 393 -24.48 -9.91 -12.34
C ILE A 393 -23.11 -9.24 -12.34
N ALA A 394 -22.28 -9.51 -13.34
CA ALA A 394 -20.98 -8.87 -13.48
C ALA A 394 -21.13 -7.34 -13.62
N ALA A 395 -22.10 -6.87 -14.39
CA ALA A 395 -22.40 -5.45 -14.56
C ALA A 395 -22.92 -4.81 -13.27
N LEU A 396 -23.76 -5.51 -12.50
CA LEU A 396 -24.24 -5.03 -11.20
C LEU A 396 -23.10 -4.86 -10.20
N ILE A 397 -22.20 -5.84 -10.10
CA ILE A 397 -21.02 -5.76 -9.22
C ILE A 397 -20.10 -4.61 -9.68
N ALA A 398 -19.84 -4.48 -10.98
CA ALA A 398 -19.03 -3.38 -11.51
C ALA A 398 -19.67 -2.00 -11.24
N LYS A 399 -21.00 -1.91 -11.28
CA LYS A 399 -21.75 -0.71 -10.92
C LYS A 399 -21.58 -0.38 -9.43
N ASP A 400 -21.69 -1.35 -8.53
CA ASP A 400 -21.45 -1.14 -7.10
C ASP A 400 -20.02 -0.68 -6.82
N ASN A 401 -19.01 -1.31 -7.44
CA ASN A 401 -17.60 -0.90 -7.33
C ASN A 401 -17.39 0.53 -7.82
N SER A 402 -17.94 0.88 -8.98
CA SER A 402 -17.82 2.23 -9.53
C SER A 402 -18.52 3.25 -8.63
N TYR A 403 -19.67 2.86 -8.07
CA TYR A 403 -20.41 3.71 -7.15
C TYR A 403 -19.66 3.92 -5.82
N ALA A 404 -18.96 2.91 -5.32
CA ALA A 404 -18.09 3.02 -4.15
C ALA A 404 -17.11 4.19 -4.31
N GLN A 405 -16.42 4.21 -5.45
CA GLN A 405 -15.44 5.24 -5.80
C GLN A 405 -16.08 6.64 -5.94
N GLN A 406 -17.32 6.72 -6.43
CA GLN A 406 -18.04 7.99 -6.56
C GLN A 406 -18.45 8.57 -5.20
N VAL A 407 -18.82 7.72 -4.24
CA VAL A 407 -19.25 8.17 -2.91
C VAL A 407 -18.09 8.29 -1.91
N GLY A 408 -16.87 7.92 -2.30
CA GLY A 408 -15.68 7.95 -1.44
C GLY A 408 -15.55 6.72 -0.52
N ALA A 409 -16.21 5.61 -0.85
CA ALA A 409 -15.92 4.30 -0.31
C ALA A 409 -14.69 3.73 -1.04
N GLU A 410 -13.50 4.12 -0.59
CA GLU A 410 -12.22 3.77 -1.23
C GLU A 410 -11.58 2.49 -0.62
N GLY A 411 -12.36 1.68 0.10
CA GLY A 411 -11.92 0.43 0.69
C GLY A 411 -12.98 -0.27 1.53
N THR A 412 -12.74 -1.56 1.80
CA THR A 412 -13.72 -2.44 2.47
C THR A 412 -13.29 -2.86 3.88
N PRO A 413 -14.22 -2.97 4.85
CA PRO A 413 -15.60 -2.55 4.72
C PRO A 413 -15.71 -1.02 4.85
N SER A 414 -16.68 -0.43 4.18
CA SER A 414 -17.05 0.98 4.37
C SER A 414 -18.56 1.13 4.49
N PHE A 415 -18.99 2.13 5.26
CA PHE A 415 -20.38 2.25 5.69
C PHE A 415 -20.90 3.67 5.57
N PHE A 416 -22.19 3.81 5.29
CA PHE A 416 -22.92 5.06 5.38
C PHE A 416 -24.19 4.89 6.22
N VAL A 417 -24.22 5.53 7.39
CA VAL A 417 -25.39 5.53 8.30
C VAL A 417 -26.27 6.73 7.97
N ASN A 418 -27.35 6.52 7.20
CA ASN A 418 -28.14 7.60 6.59
C ASN A 418 -27.24 8.67 5.94
N GLY A 419 -26.28 8.21 5.12
CA GLY A 419 -25.32 9.06 4.43
C GLY A 419 -24.10 9.49 5.25
N LYS A 420 -24.04 9.27 6.57
CA LYS A 420 -22.84 9.56 7.38
C LYS A 420 -21.78 8.46 7.21
N PHE A 421 -20.61 8.83 6.68
CA PHE A 421 -19.53 7.89 6.40
C PHE A 421 -18.84 7.34 7.67
N ILE A 422 -18.60 6.03 7.69
CA ILE A 422 -17.76 5.31 8.66
C ILE A 422 -16.84 4.38 7.86
N SER A 423 -15.53 4.49 8.07
CA SER A 423 -14.53 3.70 7.35
C SER A 423 -14.02 2.53 8.19
N GLY A 424 -13.95 1.35 7.59
CA GLY A 424 -13.29 0.17 8.17
C GLY A 424 -14.12 -0.58 9.20
N ALA A 425 -13.54 -1.68 9.70
CA ALA A 425 -14.15 -2.53 10.72
C ALA A 425 -14.12 -1.86 12.10
N MET A 426 -15.10 -1.00 12.35
CA MET A 426 -15.23 -0.23 13.59
C MET A 426 -16.03 -1.00 14.66
N PRO A 427 -15.78 -0.75 15.97
CA PRO A 427 -16.52 -1.40 17.05
C PRO A 427 -17.96 -0.86 17.17
N PHE A 428 -18.83 -1.65 17.81
CA PHE A 428 -20.24 -1.33 18.05
C PHE A 428 -20.49 0.09 18.55
N GLU A 429 -19.70 0.58 19.51
CA GLU A 429 -19.87 1.93 20.08
C GLU A 429 -19.74 3.06 19.06
N THR A 430 -18.94 2.87 18.00
CA THR A 430 -18.82 3.86 16.91
C THR A 430 -20.13 3.96 16.12
N PHE A 431 -20.72 2.81 15.78
CA PHE A 431 -22.01 2.77 15.08
C PHE A 431 -23.15 3.24 15.98
N LYS A 432 -23.15 2.84 17.26
CA LYS A 432 -24.18 3.18 18.25
C LYS A 432 -24.42 4.69 18.32
N GLY A 433 -23.35 5.48 18.40
CA GLY A 433 -23.44 6.95 18.43
C GLY A 433 -24.13 7.54 17.21
N ALA A 434 -23.78 7.05 16.00
CA ALA A 434 -24.40 7.49 14.75
C ALA A 434 -25.86 7.03 14.66
N ILE A 435 -26.15 5.76 14.99
CA ILE A 435 -27.50 5.19 14.92
C ILE A 435 -28.45 5.91 15.89
N ASP A 436 -28.06 6.10 17.15
CA ASP A 436 -28.90 6.76 18.16
C ASP A 436 -29.24 8.20 17.76
N GLU A 437 -28.29 8.92 17.17
CA GLU A 437 -28.52 10.25 16.64
C GLU A 437 -29.55 10.21 15.50
N GLN A 438 -29.37 9.29 14.54
CA GLN A 438 -30.26 9.18 13.39
C GLN A 438 -31.67 8.71 13.77
N ILE A 439 -31.82 7.84 14.78
CA ILE A 439 -33.14 7.45 15.31
C ILE A 439 -33.88 8.67 15.87
N ARG A 440 -33.21 9.52 16.67
CA ARG A 440 -33.85 10.74 17.20
C ARG A 440 -34.34 11.66 16.10
N LYS A 441 -33.50 11.91 15.08
CA LYS A 441 -33.88 12.73 13.92
C LYS A 441 -35.02 12.10 13.12
N ALA A 442 -34.99 10.79 12.94
CA ALA A 442 -36.04 10.06 12.26
C ALA A 442 -37.39 10.21 12.98
N ASP A 443 -37.40 10.06 14.30
CA ASP A 443 -38.61 10.24 15.12
C ASP A 443 -39.17 11.66 15.02
N GLU A 444 -38.31 12.69 14.99
CA GLU A 444 -38.73 14.07 14.78
C GLU A 444 -39.34 14.31 13.40
N LEU A 445 -38.72 13.78 12.34
CA LEU A 445 -39.21 13.90 10.97
C LEU A 445 -40.55 13.19 10.78
N LEU A 446 -40.69 11.98 11.35
CA LEU A 446 -41.94 11.22 11.35
C LEU A 446 -43.05 11.98 12.10
N LYS A 447 -42.75 12.56 13.28
CA LYS A 447 -43.69 13.41 14.02
C LYS A 447 -44.12 14.65 13.24
N LYS A 448 -43.23 15.21 12.41
CA LYS A 448 -43.52 16.34 11.51
C LYS A 448 -44.30 15.92 10.24
N GLY A 449 -44.67 14.65 10.11
CA GLY A 449 -45.47 14.14 8.98
C GLY A 449 -44.65 13.69 7.77
N THR A 450 -43.33 13.51 7.90
CA THR A 450 -42.51 12.92 6.83
C THR A 450 -42.97 11.48 6.59
N ARG A 451 -43.27 11.14 5.34
CA ARG A 451 -43.66 9.77 4.97
C ARG A 451 -42.48 8.81 5.09
N GLN A 452 -42.72 7.57 5.52
CA GLN A 452 -41.69 6.55 5.77
C GLN A 452 -40.76 6.35 4.56
N GLU A 453 -41.31 6.33 3.34
CA GLU A 453 -40.59 6.17 2.07
C GLU A 453 -39.71 7.37 1.69
N LYS A 454 -39.89 8.52 2.35
CA LYS A 454 -39.04 9.71 2.17
C LYS A 454 -38.09 9.94 3.35
N LEU A 455 -38.20 9.14 4.41
CA LEU A 455 -37.46 9.32 5.64
C LEU A 455 -35.95 9.22 5.44
N TYR A 456 -35.48 8.19 4.73
CA TYR A 456 -34.06 8.02 4.43
C TYR A 456 -33.48 9.23 3.69
N GLN A 457 -34.14 9.64 2.61
CA GLN A 457 -33.70 10.77 1.79
C GLN A 457 -33.64 12.07 2.62
N ALA A 458 -34.66 12.32 3.44
CA ALA A 458 -34.69 13.51 4.31
C ALA A 458 -33.53 13.52 5.33
N LEU A 459 -33.20 12.36 5.92
CA LEU A 459 -32.09 12.23 6.87
C LEU A 459 -30.73 12.41 6.20
N VAL A 460 -30.53 11.82 5.01
CA VAL A 460 -29.32 12.00 4.20
C VAL A 460 -29.14 13.47 3.83
N GLU A 461 -30.18 14.13 3.33
CA GLU A 461 -30.14 15.55 2.96
C GLU A 461 -29.78 16.44 4.16
N GLU A 462 -30.37 16.17 5.33
CA GLU A 462 -30.05 16.88 6.56
C GLU A 462 -28.59 16.69 6.97
N ASN A 463 -28.07 15.46 6.89
CA ASN A 463 -26.68 15.15 7.23
C ASN A 463 -25.70 15.78 6.23
N VAL A 464 -25.97 15.71 4.93
CA VAL A 464 -25.17 16.34 3.86
C VAL A 464 -25.12 17.86 4.06
N LYS A 465 -26.28 18.47 4.32
CA LYS A 465 -26.37 19.91 4.62
C LYS A 465 -25.57 20.29 5.87
N ALA A 466 -25.69 19.50 6.94
CA ALA A 466 -24.96 19.72 8.18
C ALA A 466 -23.43 19.58 7.99
N ALA A 467 -22.99 18.75 7.06
CA ALA A 467 -21.59 18.58 6.69
C ALA A 467 -21.07 19.68 5.71
N GLY A 468 -21.87 20.71 5.41
CA GLY A 468 -21.49 21.78 4.47
C GLY A 468 -21.58 21.39 3.00
N GLY A 469 -22.16 20.21 2.68
CA GLY A 469 -22.46 19.78 1.33
C GLY A 469 -23.80 20.29 0.82
N SER A 470 -24.00 20.28 -0.50
CA SER A 470 -25.31 20.57 -1.10
C SER A 470 -26.18 19.30 -1.14
N PRO A 471 -27.43 19.31 -0.63
CA PRO A 471 -28.32 18.14 -0.59
C PRO A 471 -28.88 17.72 -1.95
N GLN A 472 -28.41 18.30 -3.05
CA GLN A 472 -28.90 17.91 -4.36
C GLN A 472 -28.69 16.40 -4.49
N ALA A 473 -29.76 15.69 -4.90
CA ALA A 473 -29.67 14.35 -5.44
C ALA A 473 -28.35 14.23 -6.21
N ALA A 474 -27.66 13.08 -6.15
CA ALA A 474 -26.80 12.77 -7.28
C ALA A 474 -27.69 12.92 -8.52
N ALA A 475 -27.60 14.09 -9.17
CA ALA A 475 -28.30 14.37 -10.39
C ALA A 475 -27.82 13.28 -11.37
N PRO A 476 -28.62 12.89 -12.37
CA PRO A 476 -28.08 12.11 -13.45
C PRO A 476 -26.82 12.84 -13.96
N GLU A 477 -25.70 12.14 -13.86
CA GLU A 477 -24.36 12.46 -14.34
C GLU A 477 -24.08 13.93 -14.65
N VAL A 478 -23.32 14.57 -13.75
CA VAL A 478 -22.12 15.23 -14.27
C VAL A 478 -21.00 14.25 -14.00
N GLU A 479 -20.67 13.43 -14.99
CA GLU A 479 -19.39 12.71 -14.96
C GLU A 479 -18.30 13.71 -14.58
N GLN A 480 -17.65 13.47 -13.46
CA GLN A 480 -16.53 14.28 -13.05
C GLN A 480 -15.44 14.11 -14.11
N LYS A 481 -15.36 15.07 -15.03
CA LYS A 481 -14.28 15.15 -16.01
C LYS A 481 -13.08 15.77 -15.32
N PHE A 482 -12.05 14.95 -15.13
CA PHE A 482 -10.77 15.39 -14.60
C PHE A 482 -9.98 16.10 -15.70
N ASP A 483 -9.44 17.27 -15.39
CA ASP A 483 -8.51 17.95 -16.29
C ASP A 483 -7.11 17.33 -16.17
N VAL A 484 -6.90 16.24 -16.90
CA VAL A 484 -5.62 15.55 -16.94
C VAL A 484 -4.86 15.98 -18.20
N GLN A 485 -3.73 16.64 -18.00
CA GLN A 485 -2.94 17.20 -19.08
C GLN A 485 -2.00 16.15 -19.68
N ALA A 486 -2.10 15.94 -21.01
CA ALA A 486 -1.17 15.06 -21.73
C ALA A 486 0.27 15.61 -21.73
N GLY A 487 0.42 16.94 -21.84
CA GLY A 487 1.73 17.60 -21.91
C GLY A 487 2.63 17.05 -23.02
N ASN A 488 3.93 16.97 -22.73
CA ASN A 488 4.95 16.37 -23.61
C ASN A 488 5.17 14.88 -23.32
N ALA A 489 4.20 14.18 -22.72
CA ALA A 489 4.36 12.78 -22.40
C ALA A 489 4.33 11.89 -23.67
N PRO A 490 4.91 10.68 -23.61
CA PRO A 490 4.88 9.75 -24.74
C PRO A 490 3.45 9.45 -25.19
N ALA A 491 3.22 9.42 -26.51
CA ALA A 491 1.88 9.24 -27.07
C ALA A 491 1.86 8.39 -28.35
N LYS A 492 0.82 7.55 -28.50
CA LYS A 492 0.48 6.80 -29.72
C LYS A 492 -0.82 7.36 -30.32
N GLY A 493 -0.89 7.47 -31.64
CA GLY A 493 -2.07 7.98 -32.38
C GLY A 493 -2.06 9.49 -32.65
N PRO A 494 -3.02 10.01 -33.45
CA PRO A 494 -3.01 11.39 -33.90
C PRO A 494 -3.18 12.40 -32.76
N LYS A 495 -2.41 13.49 -32.75
CA LYS A 495 -2.61 14.61 -31.79
C LYS A 495 -4.00 15.24 -31.89
N THR A 496 -4.66 15.12 -33.05
CA THR A 496 -6.00 15.62 -33.34
C THR A 496 -7.11 14.61 -33.07
N ALA A 497 -6.80 13.44 -32.50
CA ALA A 497 -7.79 12.43 -32.18
C ALA A 497 -8.88 13.01 -31.25
N PRO A 498 -10.17 12.80 -31.54
CA PRO A 498 -11.27 13.31 -30.72
C PRO A 498 -11.31 12.72 -29.30
N VAL A 499 -10.68 11.56 -29.09
CA VAL A 499 -10.57 10.91 -27.79
C VAL A 499 -9.11 10.76 -27.40
N THR A 500 -8.74 11.28 -26.23
CA THR A 500 -7.44 11.04 -25.60
C THR A 500 -7.62 10.16 -24.37
N ILE A 501 -6.88 9.06 -24.32
CA ILE A 501 -6.76 8.17 -23.16
C ILE A 501 -5.42 8.47 -22.50
N ILE A 502 -5.44 8.94 -21.26
CA ILE A 502 -4.23 9.10 -20.43
C ILE A 502 -4.16 7.93 -19.47
N GLU A 503 -3.11 7.13 -19.57
CA GLU A 503 -2.85 5.97 -18.74
C GLU A 503 -1.77 6.30 -17.69
N PHE A 504 -2.10 6.20 -16.41
CA PHE A 504 -1.14 6.13 -15.30
C PHE A 504 -0.80 4.68 -15.02
N SER A 505 0.46 4.30 -15.20
CA SER A 505 0.86 2.89 -15.26
C SER A 505 2.26 2.64 -14.74
N ASP A 506 2.53 1.36 -14.51
CA ASP A 506 3.70 0.80 -13.86
C ASP A 506 4.14 -0.45 -14.63
N PHE A 507 5.39 -0.46 -15.10
CA PHE A 507 5.94 -1.53 -15.92
C PHE A 507 6.02 -2.89 -15.23
N GLN A 508 6.10 -2.95 -13.90
CA GLN A 508 6.13 -4.20 -13.14
C GLN A 508 4.73 -4.64 -12.67
N CYS A 509 3.73 -3.75 -12.73
CA CYS A 509 2.37 -4.06 -12.31
C CYS A 509 1.70 -5.10 -13.23
N PRO A 510 1.23 -6.25 -12.69
CA PRO A 510 0.59 -7.29 -13.49
C PRO A 510 -0.77 -6.87 -14.07
N TYR A 511 -1.47 -5.90 -13.44
CA TYR A 511 -2.70 -5.33 -14.00
C TYR A 511 -2.41 -4.41 -15.18
N CYS A 512 -1.32 -3.64 -15.12
CA CYS A 512 -0.90 -2.79 -16.23
C CYS A 512 -0.55 -3.63 -17.46
N GLY A 513 0.19 -4.72 -17.27
CA GLY A 513 0.48 -5.68 -18.34
C GLY A 513 -0.78 -6.30 -18.95
N ARG A 514 -1.77 -6.66 -18.15
CA ARG A 514 -3.07 -7.15 -18.66
C ARG A 514 -3.83 -6.08 -19.44
N ALA A 515 -3.76 -4.81 -19.03
CA ALA A 515 -4.43 -3.73 -19.74
C ALA A 515 -3.83 -3.45 -21.13
N GLN A 516 -2.56 -3.80 -21.37
CA GLN A 516 -1.91 -3.56 -22.68
C GLN A 516 -2.60 -4.28 -23.84
N SER A 517 -3.13 -5.49 -23.62
CA SER A 517 -3.90 -6.20 -24.66
C SER A 517 -5.23 -5.50 -24.97
N THR A 518 -5.93 -5.02 -23.93
CA THR A 518 -7.14 -4.20 -24.09
C THR A 518 -6.84 -2.90 -24.83
N LEU A 519 -5.78 -2.17 -24.45
CA LEU A 519 -5.38 -0.92 -25.10
C LEU A 519 -4.99 -1.14 -26.56
N LYS A 520 -4.29 -2.25 -26.86
CA LYS A 520 -4.01 -2.62 -28.24
C LYS A 520 -5.30 -2.80 -29.04
N GLN A 521 -6.28 -3.53 -28.51
CA GLN A 521 -7.58 -3.71 -29.14
C GLN A 521 -8.32 -2.37 -29.34
N VAL A 522 -8.26 -1.47 -28.35
CA VAL A 522 -8.80 -0.11 -28.46
C VAL A 522 -8.13 0.67 -29.60
N MET A 523 -6.80 0.69 -29.65
CA MET A 523 -6.06 1.42 -30.68
C MET A 523 -6.32 0.87 -32.09
N ASP A 524 -6.46 -0.45 -32.22
CA ASP A 524 -6.79 -1.11 -33.50
C ASP A 524 -8.23 -0.79 -33.95
N GLN A 525 -9.22 -0.89 -33.05
CA GLN A 525 -10.64 -0.70 -33.39
C GLN A 525 -11.03 0.77 -33.58
N TYR A 526 -10.37 1.68 -32.88
CA TYR A 526 -10.60 3.13 -32.97
C TYR A 526 -9.45 3.85 -33.70
N ALA A 527 -8.82 3.18 -34.67
CA ALA A 527 -7.73 3.72 -35.46
C ALA A 527 -8.05 5.14 -35.98
N GLY A 528 -7.13 6.07 -35.73
CA GLY A 528 -7.27 7.50 -36.08
C GLY A 528 -8.22 8.33 -35.21
N LYS A 529 -9.02 7.69 -34.34
CA LYS A 529 -9.99 8.35 -33.45
C LYS A 529 -9.54 8.45 -31.99
N VAL A 530 -8.57 7.62 -31.58
CA VAL A 530 -8.03 7.59 -30.23
C VAL A 530 -6.54 7.95 -30.23
N ARG A 531 -6.14 8.73 -29.23
CA ARG A 531 -4.75 8.99 -28.85
C ARG A 531 -4.51 8.39 -27.46
N LEU A 532 -3.51 7.52 -27.34
CA LEU A 532 -3.05 6.99 -26.06
C LEU A 532 -1.86 7.80 -25.57
N VAL A 533 -1.85 8.19 -24.30
CA VAL A 533 -0.80 8.97 -23.65
C VAL A 533 -0.35 8.25 -22.38
N TRP A 534 0.96 8.07 -22.23
CA TRP A 534 1.56 7.43 -21.06
C TRP A 534 1.82 8.44 -19.93
N LYS A 535 1.61 8.00 -18.68
CA LYS A 535 2.00 8.70 -17.45
C LYS A 535 2.60 7.70 -16.47
N ASN A 536 3.73 8.07 -15.87
CA ASN A 536 4.45 7.19 -14.95
C ASN A 536 3.78 7.18 -13.56
N GLN A 537 3.51 5.99 -13.02
CA GLN A 537 3.07 5.81 -11.64
C GLN A 537 3.73 4.56 -11.00
N PRO A 538 5.07 4.51 -10.91
CA PRO A 538 5.76 3.36 -10.32
C PRO A 538 5.42 3.21 -8.84
N LEU A 539 4.87 2.05 -8.46
CA LEU A 539 4.45 1.78 -7.09
C LEU A 539 5.63 1.33 -6.24
N SER A 540 5.71 1.82 -5.00
CA SER A 540 6.88 1.61 -4.12
C SER A 540 7.15 0.16 -3.75
N PHE A 541 6.14 -0.71 -3.85
CA PHE A 541 6.24 -2.15 -3.63
C PHE A 541 6.67 -2.95 -4.87
N HIS A 542 6.82 -2.30 -6.02
CA HIS A 542 7.37 -2.86 -7.24
C HIS A 542 8.84 -2.42 -7.43
N PRO A 543 9.82 -3.26 -7.02
CA PRO A 543 11.24 -2.85 -6.98
C PRO A 543 11.83 -2.47 -8.34
N ASN A 544 11.26 -2.98 -9.44
CA ASN A 544 11.70 -2.72 -10.80
C ASN A 544 10.84 -1.67 -11.52
N ALA A 545 9.74 -1.21 -10.93
CA ALA A 545 8.87 -0.22 -11.58
C ALA A 545 9.57 1.11 -11.84
N MET A 546 10.23 1.67 -10.81
CA MET A 546 10.97 2.92 -10.94
C MET A 546 12.17 2.78 -11.91
N PRO A 547 13.05 1.77 -11.78
CA PRO A 547 14.12 1.55 -12.76
C PRO A 547 13.63 1.35 -14.20
N ALA A 548 12.52 0.63 -14.40
CA ALA A 548 11.93 0.42 -15.73
C ALA A 548 11.34 1.72 -16.30
N ALA A 549 10.71 2.55 -15.45
CA ALA A 549 10.23 3.87 -15.84
C ALA A 549 11.40 4.80 -16.25
N GLU A 550 12.49 4.82 -15.48
CA GLU A 550 13.70 5.58 -15.84
C GLU A 550 14.31 5.11 -17.16
N ALA A 551 14.41 3.80 -17.37
CA ALA A 551 14.85 3.20 -18.63
C ALA A 551 13.99 3.66 -19.82
N ALA A 552 12.65 3.58 -19.67
CA ALA A 552 11.72 4.01 -20.71
C ALA A 552 11.80 5.52 -20.98
N MET A 553 11.93 6.35 -19.94
CA MET A 553 12.09 7.80 -20.09
C MET A 553 13.42 8.17 -20.76
N ALA A 554 14.50 7.44 -20.49
CA ALA A 554 15.77 7.61 -21.21
C ALA A 554 15.65 7.21 -22.69
N ALA A 555 14.79 6.25 -23.03
CA ALA A 555 14.44 5.97 -24.43
C ALA A 555 13.61 7.11 -25.05
N PHE A 556 12.68 7.69 -24.28
CA PHE A 556 11.86 8.83 -24.72
C PHE A 556 12.69 10.08 -25.05
N GLU A 557 13.78 10.32 -24.32
CA GLU A 557 14.74 11.39 -24.63
C GLU A 557 15.43 11.23 -26.00
N GLN A 558 15.34 10.04 -26.60
CA GLN A 558 15.84 9.77 -27.96
C GLN A 558 14.72 9.70 -29.00
N GLY A 559 13.47 9.61 -28.57
CA GLY A 559 12.30 9.77 -29.44
C GLY A 559 11.04 9.10 -28.88
N ASN A 560 9.89 9.56 -29.38
CA ASN A 560 8.60 8.99 -28.99
C ASN A 560 8.48 7.51 -29.37
N ASP A 561 8.94 7.15 -30.56
CA ASP A 561 8.81 5.77 -31.05
C ASP A 561 9.75 4.84 -30.26
N GLN A 562 10.94 5.32 -29.89
CA GLN A 562 11.88 4.63 -29.01
C GLN A 562 11.29 4.32 -27.63
N PHE A 563 10.54 5.27 -27.05
CA PHE A 563 9.80 5.01 -25.81
C PHE A 563 8.83 3.83 -25.99
N TRP A 564 8.06 3.83 -27.07
CA TRP A 564 7.02 2.81 -27.29
C TRP A 564 7.59 1.42 -27.62
N GLU A 565 8.70 1.36 -28.35
CA GLU A 565 9.44 0.10 -28.60
C GLU A 565 10.01 -0.47 -27.30
N MET A 566 10.57 0.38 -26.43
CA MET A 566 11.01 -0.07 -25.10
C MET A 566 9.82 -0.49 -24.24
N HIS A 567 8.77 0.32 -24.18
CA HIS A 567 7.54 0.06 -23.42
C HIS A 567 6.96 -1.32 -23.75
N ASP A 568 6.78 -1.63 -25.03
CA ASP A 568 6.17 -2.88 -25.47
C ASP A 568 7.05 -4.09 -25.08
N ARG A 569 8.39 -3.96 -25.14
CA ARG A 569 9.35 -5.02 -24.73
C ARG A 569 9.44 -5.20 -23.21
N LEU A 570 9.31 -4.12 -22.44
CA LEU A 570 9.28 -4.20 -20.97
C LEU A 570 8.01 -4.93 -20.51
N PHE A 571 6.85 -4.61 -21.10
CA PHE A 571 5.60 -5.34 -20.80
C PHE A 571 5.59 -6.78 -21.34
N ALA A 572 6.26 -7.07 -22.45
CA ALA A 572 6.35 -8.44 -22.96
C ALA A 572 7.07 -9.40 -22.00
N LYS A 573 7.98 -8.89 -21.15
CA LYS A 573 8.80 -9.67 -20.22
C LYS A 573 8.84 -9.05 -18.82
N GLN A 574 7.66 -8.71 -18.25
CA GLN A 574 7.56 -8.05 -16.93
C GLN A 574 8.28 -8.80 -15.80
N GLN A 575 8.38 -10.13 -15.88
CA GLN A 575 9.06 -10.95 -14.87
C GLN A 575 10.60 -10.91 -14.99
N GLU A 576 11.14 -10.44 -16.12
CA GLU A 576 12.58 -10.34 -16.39
C GLU A 576 13.12 -8.91 -16.19
N LEU A 577 12.27 -7.96 -15.77
CA LEU A 577 12.65 -6.57 -15.56
C LEU A 577 13.87 -6.48 -14.63
N SER A 578 14.95 -5.95 -15.17
CA SER A 578 16.24 -5.80 -14.50
C SER A 578 17.11 -4.81 -15.27
N PRO A 579 18.11 -4.17 -14.63
CA PRO A 579 19.03 -3.27 -15.32
C PRO A 579 19.68 -3.90 -16.57
N ALA A 580 20.06 -5.19 -16.48
CA ALA A 580 20.64 -5.92 -17.60
C ALA A 580 19.64 -6.08 -18.77
N TYR A 581 18.38 -6.41 -18.46
CA TYR A 581 17.33 -6.53 -19.47
C TYR A 581 17.00 -5.17 -20.12
N TYR A 582 17.00 -4.07 -19.36
CA TYR A 582 16.76 -2.74 -19.93
C TYR A 582 17.86 -2.33 -20.91
N GLU A 583 19.13 -2.59 -20.56
CA GLU A 583 20.27 -2.32 -21.46
C GLU A 583 20.23 -3.21 -22.70
N GLN A 584 19.82 -4.47 -22.56
CA GLN A 584 19.58 -5.37 -23.69
C GLN A 584 18.50 -4.78 -24.62
N VAL A 585 17.35 -4.39 -24.08
CA VAL A 585 16.26 -3.78 -24.85
C VAL A 585 16.74 -2.49 -25.54
N ALA A 586 17.50 -1.64 -24.85
CA ALA A 586 18.07 -0.42 -25.43
C ALA A 586 18.94 -0.70 -26.67
N LYS A 587 19.76 -1.76 -26.62
CA LYS A 587 20.57 -2.22 -27.77
C LYS A 587 19.68 -2.75 -28.91
N GLU A 588 18.69 -3.57 -28.58
CA GLU A 588 17.81 -4.22 -29.56
C GLU A 588 16.94 -3.21 -30.33
N ILE A 589 16.51 -2.12 -29.69
CA ILE A 589 15.70 -1.07 -30.33
C ILE A 589 16.56 0.02 -30.98
N GLY A 590 17.89 -0.12 -30.95
CA GLY A 590 18.82 0.77 -31.66
C GLY A 590 19.02 2.14 -31.00
N LEU A 591 18.93 2.25 -29.67
CA LEU A 591 19.27 3.50 -28.96
C LEU A 591 20.77 3.80 -29.04
N ASP A 592 21.12 5.07 -28.90
CA ASP A 592 22.45 5.44 -28.42
C ASP A 592 22.57 4.99 -26.95
N VAL A 593 23.17 3.82 -26.76
CA VAL A 593 23.29 3.16 -25.45
C VAL A 593 24.14 4.00 -24.49
N ALA A 594 25.13 4.75 -24.99
CA ALA A 594 25.97 5.61 -24.14
C ALA A 594 25.15 6.78 -23.58
N LYS A 595 24.37 7.45 -24.44
CA LYS A 595 23.44 8.51 -24.01
C LYS A 595 22.36 7.98 -23.09
N TRP A 596 21.76 6.83 -23.43
CA TRP A 596 20.73 6.18 -22.62
C TRP A 596 21.25 5.83 -21.21
N LYS A 597 22.43 5.20 -21.13
CA LYS A 597 23.05 4.81 -19.87
C LYS A 597 23.38 6.02 -19.01
N ALA A 598 23.91 7.09 -19.60
CA ALA A 598 24.16 8.33 -18.88
C ALA A 598 22.88 8.94 -18.29
N SER A 599 21.76 8.90 -19.04
CA SER A 599 20.46 9.37 -18.55
C SER A 599 19.93 8.51 -17.40
N VAL A 600 19.99 7.18 -17.52
CA VAL A 600 19.57 6.25 -16.45
C VAL A 600 20.43 6.41 -15.19
N GLU A 601 21.77 6.44 -15.33
CA GLU A 601 22.70 6.58 -14.20
C GLU A 601 22.59 7.94 -13.48
N SER A 602 22.22 8.99 -14.21
CA SER A 602 22.00 10.33 -13.64
C SER A 602 20.56 10.57 -13.21
N HIS A 603 19.68 9.57 -13.30
CA HIS A 603 18.26 9.69 -13.01
C HIS A 603 17.55 10.81 -13.81
N GLY A 604 17.93 10.99 -15.09
CA GLY A 604 17.43 12.07 -15.96
C GLY A 604 15.90 12.12 -16.09
N GLY A 605 15.24 10.97 -16.05
CA GLY A 605 13.77 10.84 -16.09
C GLY A 605 13.05 11.13 -14.77
N GLN A 606 13.75 11.19 -13.64
CA GLN A 606 13.14 11.18 -12.30
C GLN A 606 12.21 12.37 -12.06
N ALA A 607 12.57 13.56 -12.54
CA ALA A 607 11.73 14.76 -12.39
C ALA A 607 10.39 14.63 -13.11
N VAL A 608 10.38 14.03 -14.31
CA VAL A 608 9.14 13.79 -15.08
C VAL A 608 8.31 12.71 -14.41
N ILE A 609 8.95 11.62 -13.95
CA ILE A 609 8.27 10.55 -13.24
C ILE A 609 7.59 11.09 -11.97
N GLN A 610 8.31 11.86 -11.16
CA GLN A 610 7.75 12.45 -9.94
C GLN A 610 6.60 13.43 -10.24
N ALA A 611 6.71 14.21 -11.32
CA ALA A 611 5.65 15.12 -11.75
C ALA A 611 4.39 14.37 -12.22
N ASP A 612 4.56 13.26 -12.96
CA ASP A 612 3.45 12.39 -13.35
C ASP A 612 2.80 11.77 -12.10
N MET A 613 3.59 11.23 -11.15
CA MET A 613 3.06 10.67 -9.90
C MET A 613 2.25 11.70 -9.10
N SER A 614 2.78 12.92 -8.96
CA SER A 614 2.09 14.02 -8.27
C SER A 614 0.80 14.43 -8.99
N ALA A 615 0.82 14.52 -10.32
CA ALA A 615 -0.37 14.81 -11.12
C ALA A 615 -1.42 13.70 -10.97
N GLY A 616 -1.00 12.44 -11.00
CA GLY A 616 -1.85 11.28 -10.78
C GLY A 616 -2.53 11.32 -9.42
N ASN A 617 -1.76 11.54 -8.35
CA ASN A 617 -2.30 11.64 -6.99
C ASN A 617 -3.32 12.77 -6.85
N ALA A 618 -3.09 13.92 -7.49
CA ALA A 618 -4.01 15.06 -7.46
C ALA A 618 -5.38 14.76 -8.12
N VAL A 619 -5.44 13.81 -9.06
CA VAL A 619 -6.67 13.38 -9.74
C VAL A 619 -7.16 12.00 -9.28
N GLY A 620 -6.60 11.49 -8.17
CA GLY A 620 -6.97 10.22 -7.55
C GLY A 620 -6.52 8.97 -8.32
N ALA A 621 -5.48 9.06 -9.14
CA ALA A 621 -4.82 7.92 -9.78
C ALA A 621 -3.78 7.28 -8.82
N ASN A 622 -4.20 6.94 -7.60
CA ASN A 622 -3.33 6.40 -6.54
C ASN A 622 -2.98 4.92 -6.73
N GLY A 623 -3.53 4.26 -7.75
CA GLY A 623 -3.27 2.87 -8.12
C GLY A 623 -3.18 2.69 -9.63
N THR A 624 -2.57 1.59 -10.07
CA THR A 624 -2.29 1.34 -11.50
C THR A 624 -2.90 0.02 -12.00
N PRO A 625 -3.41 -0.03 -13.24
CA PRO A 625 -3.52 1.10 -14.17
C PRO A 625 -4.73 1.97 -13.82
N THR A 626 -4.60 3.28 -14.00
CA THR A 626 -5.75 4.21 -13.98
C THR A 626 -5.77 4.99 -15.27
N PHE A 627 -6.94 5.12 -15.88
CA PHE A 627 -7.16 5.74 -17.18
C PHE A 627 -8.05 6.97 -17.05
N PHE A 628 -7.81 7.96 -17.91
CA PHE A 628 -8.70 9.10 -18.12
C PHE A 628 -9.00 9.25 -19.60
N ILE A 629 -10.25 9.00 -19.99
CA ILE A 629 -10.73 9.07 -21.37
C ILE A 629 -11.45 10.40 -21.54
N ASN A 630 -10.78 11.40 -22.14
CA ASN A 630 -11.23 12.81 -22.16
C ASN A 630 -11.65 13.31 -20.76
N GLY A 631 -10.91 12.91 -19.74
CA GLY A 631 -11.17 13.25 -18.34
C GLY A 631 -12.13 12.31 -17.61
N LYS A 632 -12.84 11.39 -18.29
CA LYS A 632 -13.64 10.36 -17.60
C LYS A 632 -12.71 9.28 -17.02
N ARG A 633 -12.73 9.08 -15.70
CA ARG A 633 -11.84 8.15 -15.00
C ARG A 633 -12.31 6.70 -15.13
N LEU A 634 -11.40 5.78 -15.44
CA LEU A 634 -11.61 4.34 -15.47
C LEU A 634 -10.44 3.66 -14.75
N VAL A 635 -10.70 2.82 -13.75
CA VAL A 635 -9.65 2.28 -12.86
C VAL A 635 -9.51 0.77 -13.04
N GLY A 636 -8.26 0.30 -13.06
CA GLY A 636 -7.92 -1.12 -13.12
C GLY A 636 -7.85 -1.69 -14.54
N ALA A 637 -7.44 -2.95 -14.64
CA ALA A 637 -7.36 -3.69 -15.91
C ALA A 637 -8.76 -4.08 -16.42
N MET A 638 -9.51 -3.10 -16.89
CA MET A 638 -10.88 -3.26 -17.37
C MET A 638 -10.93 -3.95 -18.74
N PRO A 639 -12.02 -4.69 -19.05
CA PRO A 639 -12.20 -5.31 -20.36
C PRO A 639 -12.46 -4.26 -21.45
N PHE A 640 -12.25 -4.66 -22.71
CA PHE A 640 -12.46 -3.83 -23.88
C PHE A 640 -13.83 -3.13 -23.91
N GLU A 641 -14.90 -3.83 -23.53
CA GLU A 641 -16.26 -3.27 -23.55
C GLU A 641 -16.42 -2.03 -22.66
N SER A 642 -15.71 -1.97 -21.52
CA SER A 642 -15.74 -0.80 -20.63
C SER A 642 -15.08 0.42 -21.29
N PHE A 643 -13.97 0.23 -22.01
CA PHE A 643 -13.34 1.31 -22.78
C PHE A 643 -14.23 1.73 -23.95
N LYS A 644 -14.77 0.75 -24.69
CA LYS A 644 -15.63 0.97 -25.84
C LYS A 644 -16.84 1.82 -25.48
N GLN A 645 -17.53 1.52 -24.37
CA GLN A 645 -18.66 2.31 -23.90
C GLN A 645 -18.27 3.79 -23.75
N VAL A 646 -17.20 4.07 -22.99
CA VAL A 646 -16.76 5.43 -22.68
C VAL A 646 -16.28 6.17 -23.94
N ILE A 647 -15.57 5.47 -24.84
CA ILE A 647 -15.07 6.03 -26.10
C ILE A 647 -16.23 6.37 -27.04
N ASP A 648 -17.19 5.47 -27.21
CA ASP A 648 -18.35 5.70 -28.09
C ASP A 648 -19.22 6.86 -27.61
N GLU A 649 -19.39 7.01 -26.30
CA GLU A 649 -20.06 8.16 -25.70
C GLU A 649 -19.33 9.47 -26.00
N GLU A 650 -18.00 9.50 -25.86
CA GLU A 650 -17.18 10.67 -26.17
C GLU A 650 -17.17 11.02 -27.66
N LEU A 651 -17.20 10.01 -28.54
CA LEU A 651 -17.31 10.22 -29.98
C LEU A 651 -18.70 10.75 -30.37
N SER A 652 -19.77 10.21 -29.79
CA SER A 652 -21.15 10.60 -30.09
C SER A 652 -21.50 11.99 -29.57
N SER A 653 -21.05 12.34 -28.37
CA SER A 653 -21.28 13.66 -27.76
C SER A 653 -20.56 14.81 -28.51
N ARG A 654 -19.48 14.52 -29.24
CA ARG A 654 -18.81 15.49 -30.12
C ARG A 654 -19.51 15.67 -31.46
N VAL A 655 -20.18 14.64 -31.99
CA VAL A 655 -21.00 14.75 -33.21
C VAL A 655 -22.24 15.61 -32.95
N ALA A 656 -22.83 15.56 -31.75
CA ALA A 656 -23.99 16.37 -31.37
C ALA A 656 -23.68 17.85 -31.06
N LYS A 657 -22.40 18.23 -30.98
CA LYS A 657 -21.94 19.62 -30.71
C LYS A 657 -21.40 20.34 -31.96
N LYS A 658 -21.41 19.68 -33.12
CA LYS A 658 -21.28 20.30 -34.44
C LYS A 658 -22.65 20.33 -35.09
#